data_AF-A0A396IF37-F1
#
_entry.id   AF-A0A396IF37-F1
#
_cell.length_a   1.000
_cell.length_b   1.000
_cell.length_c   1.000
_cell.angle_alpha   90.00
_cell.angle_beta   90.00
_cell.angle_gamma   90.00
#
_symmetry.space_group_name_H-M   'P 1'
#
loop_
_entity.id
_entity.type
_entity.pdbx_description
1 polymer ?
#
loop_
_entity_poly.entity_id
_entity_poly.type
_entity_poly.pdbx_seq_one_letter_code
_entity_poly.pdbx_strand_id
1 'polypeptide(L)'
;MKMQSRHQIYISINSASREHHQSKLSKQRFKTRQQRSFFLGLRMLLRRVAAAVTVLLFIASVVEGKPQRIVVDTDVDTDDLFALLYLLKLNTSQFQLEAVTISANSWTSAGHAVNQIYDLLYMMGRDDVAVGIGGEGGILSNGTILPNVGGYLPIIEQGMTTIGGCRYRQAIPVGLGGRLDIDANYGIRKSFLPQGKRKYTPLEQPTAQQVLIEKVSAGPTTLFMMGAHTNVAIFLMNNPHLKKNVEHIYIMGGGVRSSNPTGCCPKNASSNCVPRQCGDHGNMFTDYNTNPYAEFNIFGDPFAAYQVIHSGIPVTLVPLDASNTIPITAQFFDAFEKSQDTHEAQYCFKSLKISRDTWFDNEFYSSYFMWDSFMTGVAVSIMSKPNNHKGDNEFAEMEYMNITVITSNKPYGISDGSNPLFNGLKVPKFNLEKGGVHSGHIQQGLRDPLCFVENGKGKCQDGYTKEEGGPGSVRVLVATKAKPNRDVGSSLDREYFIRFLDVLKQPRQAGRYNFTTQFPYYKEVTYKPNFQNKKLGKPVVFDMDMSAGDFLALFYLLKVPVQVIDLKAIIVSPTGWANAATIDIIYDILHMMGRDDIPVGLGDVFAMNQRDPIFGAVGGCKYVKAIPHGNGGYIDSDTLYGLARYLPRSPRRYTGENSVKFGAPRDTDHPELRQPLAMEVWESVLQTMKPGSNITVLTNGPLTNLANVVSVKNISSRIQEVFVVGGHISSNAEDKGNVFSVPSNQYAEFNMFLDPLAAKTVFESEVKITLIPLSTQRQVSSFATIIGRLEGTRKTSEVVFTKSLLSSLNRLKQTNNRYYHMDTFLGEILGAVVLADRSSSLNPKFEVKPIKVLASGIESTDGKIVVDEKHGKLVRILSNVEEKAYYNMYVNKLGDLYQSAKVGSFEEQMRNWSHPHDGKPNEEKVAQIHG
;
A
#
# COMPACT_ATOMS: atom_id res chain seq x y z
N MET A 1 57.59 99.80 78.28
CA MET A 1 58.86 99.74 77.53
C MET A 1 58.87 98.40 76.77
N LYS A 2 58.82 98.33 75.45
CA LYS A 2 58.70 99.41 74.45
C LYS A 2 58.28 98.84 73.08
N MET A 3 57.39 99.60 72.41
CA MET A 3 57.24 99.87 70.95
C MET A 3 56.85 98.70 70.01
N GLN A 4 55.93 98.84 69.03
CA GLN A 4 55.41 100.03 68.33
C GLN A 4 54.00 99.76 67.71
N SER A 5 53.12 100.79 67.81
CA SER A 5 51.88 101.17 67.05
C SER A 5 50.91 100.12 66.46
N ARG A 6 49.57 100.29 66.43
CA ARG A 6 48.50 101.02 67.16
C ARG A 6 47.17 100.58 66.47
N HIS A 7 46.06 100.56 67.21
CA HIS A 7 44.63 100.46 66.79
C HIS A 7 44.07 99.08 66.40
N GLN A 8 42.82 98.69 66.68
CA GLN A 8 41.78 98.99 67.70
C GLN A 8 40.60 98.03 67.38
N ILE A 9 39.86 97.60 68.41
CA ILE A 9 38.47 97.11 68.40
C ILE A 9 38.21 95.65 67.96
N TYR A 10 37.82 94.81 68.94
CA TYR A 10 37.28 93.47 68.72
C TYR A 10 36.31 93.03 69.86
N ILE A 11 35.17 92.45 69.42
CA ILE A 11 34.32 91.36 69.97
C ILE A 11 33.49 91.57 71.25
N SER A 12 32.16 91.55 71.07
CA SER A 12 31.26 90.50 71.60
C SER A 12 29.87 90.60 70.92
N ILE A 13 29.57 89.75 69.92
CA ILE A 13 28.77 88.48 69.94
C ILE A 13 27.33 88.73 69.44
N ASN A 14 26.90 88.30 68.24
CA ASN A 14 26.78 86.95 67.62
C ASN A 14 25.63 86.09 68.17
N SER A 15 24.54 85.99 67.39
CA SER A 15 23.71 84.77 67.16
C SER A 15 22.27 85.16 66.81
N ALA A 16 21.92 85.33 65.52
CA ALA A 16 20.50 85.31 65.09
C ALA A 16 20.28 85.38 63.56
N SER A 17 21.21 85.92 62.75
CA SER A 17 20.85 86.31 61.37
C SER A 17 21.44 85.46 60.23
N ARG A 18 22.13 84.35 60.52
CA ARG A 18 22.77 83.50 59.48
C ARG A 18 22.07 82.18 59.16
N GLU A 19 21.13 81.70 59.98
CA GLU A 19 20.47 80.41 59.72
C GLU A 19 19.18 80.51 58.89
N HIS A 20 18.52 81.67 58.85
CA HIS A 20 17.21 81.75 58.18
C HIS A 20 17.29 81.91 56.65
N HIS A 21 18.41 82.40 56.11
CA HIS A 21 18.55 82.66 54.67
C HIS A 21 19.10 81.46 53.86
N GLN A 22 19.90 80.57 54.47
CA GLN A 22 20.39 79.35 53.81
C GLN A 22 19.34 78.22 53.75
N SER A 23 18.37 78.19 54.66
CA SER A 23 17.29 77.19 54.69
C SER A 23 16.26 77.34 53.57
N LYS A 24 15.96 78.58 53.13
CA LYS A 24 15.00 78.84 52.03
C LYS A 24 15.56 78.47 50.65
N LEU A 25 16.85 78.73 50.40
CA LEU A 25 17.50 78.42 49.11
C LEU A 25 17.76 76.92 48.91
N SER A 26 18.00 76.15 49.98
CA SER A 26 18.18 74.69 49.88
C SER A 26 16.85 73.96 49.66
N LYS A 27 15.76 74.35 50.33
CA LYS A 27 14.42 73.75 50.14
C LYS A 27 13.85 74.01 48.74
N GLN A 28 14.12 75.16 48.13
CA GLN A 28 13.63 75.50 46.79
C GLN A 28 14.41 74.78 45.67
N ARG A 29 15.74 74.57 45.85
CA ARG A 29 16.55 73.71 44.97
C ARG A 29 16.21 72.23 45.13
N PHE A 30 15.86 71.76 46.33
CA PHE A 30 15.48 70.35 46.55
C PHE A 30 14.13 70.03 45.90
N LYS A 31 13.11 70.91 46.03
CA LYS A 31 11.80 70.73 45.36
C LYS A 31 11.90 70.72 43.84
N THR A 32 12.73 71.58 43.24
CA THR A 32 12.92 71.60 41.77
C THR A 32 13.74 70.42 41.25
N ARG A 33 14.72 69.91 42.01
CA ARG A 33 15.45 68.68 41.67
C ARG A 33 14.56 67.43 41.81
N GLN A 34 13.73 67.36 42.85
CA GLN A 34 12.82 66.24 43.10
C GLN A 34 11.67 66.23 42.09
N GLN A 35 11.11 67.38 41.71
CA GLN A 35 10.15 67.47 40.60
C GLN A 35 10.78 67.11 39.25
N ARG A 36 11.98 67.61 38.92
CA ARG A 36 12.66 67.21 37.68
C ARG A 36 12.99 65.72 37.64
N SER A 37 13.44 65.14 38.76
CA SER A 37 13.72 63.70 38.87
C SER A 37 12.44 62.86 38.80
N PHE A 38 11.34 63.35 39.35
CA PHE A 38 10.02 62.72 39.24
C PHE A 38 9.48 62.78 37.80
N PHE A 39 9.57 63.92 37.11
CA PHE A 39 9.16 64.05 35.71
C PHE A 39 10.09 63.29 34.75
N LEU A 40 11.38 63.17 35.06
CA LEU A 40 12.33 62.36 34.28
C LEU A 40 12.08 60.86 34.51
N GLY A 41 11.79 60.46 35.75
CA GLY A 41 11.37 59.11 36.12
C GLY A 41 10.03 58.73 35.49
N LEU A 42 9.05 59.64 35.49
CA LEU A 42 7.75 59.45 34.85
C LEU A 42 7.87 59.40 33.32
N ARG A 43 8.75 60.22 32.70
CA ARG A 43 9.06 60.11 31.26
C ARG A 43 9.80 58.83 30.91
N MET A 44 10.71 58.36 31.75
CA MET A 44 11.39 57.07 31.56
C MET A 44 10.43 55.90 31.77
N LEU A 45 9.54 55.98 32.76
CA LEU A 45 8.49 54.98 33.00
C LEU A 45 7.49 54.97 31.85
N LEU A 46 7.01 56.13 31.38
CA LEU A 46 6.14 56.23 30.21
C LEU A 46 6.83 55.76 28.93
N ARG A 47 8.14 56.00 28.75
CA ARG A 47 8.91 55.43 27.62
C ARG A 47 9.10 53.93 27.75
N ARG A 48 9.30 53.40 28.96
CA ARG A 48 9.41 51.95 29.21
C ARG A 48 8.06 51.25 29.08
N VAL A 49 6.97 51.87 29.52
CA VAL A 49 5.59 51.39 29.35
C VAL A 49 5.20 51.50 27.88
N ALA A 50 5.52 52.59 27.19
CA ALA A 50 5.30 52.71 25.75
C ALA A 50 6.14 51.67 24.99
N ALA A 51 7.41 51.48 25.31
CA ALA A 51 8.25 50.44 24.71
C ALA A 51 7.74 49.04 25.05
N ALA A 52 7.30 48.77 26.28
CA ALA A 52 6.71 47.49 26.67
C ALA A 52 5.36 47.26 26.01
N VAL A 53 4.54 48.28 25.83
CA VAL A 53 3.28 48.24 25.07
C VAL A 53 3.56 48.10 23.58
N THR A 54 4.63 48.69 23.06
CA THR A 54 5.05 48.53 21.65
C THR A 54 5.62 47.14 21.42
N VAL A 55 6.35 46.58 22.38
CA VAL A 55 6.85 45.20 22.39
C VAL A 55 5.71 44.21 22.61
N LEU A 56 4.74 44.49 23.47
CA LEU A 56 3.52 43.69 23.66
C LEU A 56 2.60 43.78 22.44
N LEU A 57 2.52 44.95 21.79
CA LEU A 57 1.84 45.11 20.51
C LEU A 57 2.62 44.44 19.38
N PHE A 58 3.96 44.43 19.42
CA PHE A 58 4.79 43.68 18.47
C PHE A 58 4.65 42.17 18.68
N ILE A 59 4.63 41.70 19.93
CA ILE A 59 4.40 40.30 20.31
C ILE A 59 2.95 39.90 20.02
N ALA A 60 1.98 40.80 20.19
CA ALA A 60 0.58 40.58 19.81
C ALA A 60 0.32 40.76 18.29
N SER A 61 1.22 41.43 17.56
CA SER A 61 1.16 41.60 16.09
C SER A 61 2.07 40.64 15.34
N VAL A 62 2.90 39.83 16.02
CA VAL A 62 3.30 38.54 15.48
C VAL A 62 2.08 37.63 15.67
N VAL A 63 1.07 37.85 14.83
CA VAL A 63 0.17 36.77 14.46
C VAL A 63 1.06 35.83 13.66
N GLU A 64 1.73 34.89 14.34
CA GLU A 64 2.16 33.67 13.69
C GLU A 64 0.89 33.08 13.08
N GLY A 65 0.73 33.27 11.76
CA GLY A 65 -0.41 32.75 11.03
C GLY A 65 -0.51 31.26 11.34
N LYS A 66 -1.70 30.80 11.75
CA LYS A 66 -1.91 29.37 11.96
C LYS A 66 -1.53 28.65 10.66
N PRO A 67 -0.75 27.56 10.74
CA PRO A 67 -0.33 26.83 9.55
C PRO A 67 -1.57 26.34 8.79
N GLN A 68 -1.48 26.32 7.47
CA GLN A 68 -2.51 25.76 6.62
C GLN A 68 -2.52 24.25 6.80
N ARG A 69 -3.66 23.72 7.25
CA ARG A 69 -3.83 22.31 7.59
C ARG A 69 -4.15 21.51 6.34
N ILE A 70 -3.40 20.46 6.08
CA ILE A 70 -3.50 19.66 4.87
C ILE A 70 -3.81 18.21 5.25
N VAL A 71 -4.79 17.63 4.56
CA VAL A 71 -5.02 16.17 4.54
C VAL A 71 -4.82 15.68 3.12
N VAL A 72 -4.03 14.63 2.98
CA VAL A 72 -3.72 13.99 1.70
C VAL A 72 -4.56 12.72 1.57
N ASP A 73 -5.29 12.54 0.47
CA ASP A 73 -5.93 11.28 0.07
C ASP A 73 -5.19 10.72 -1.15
N THR A 74 -4.64 9.52 -1.05
CA THR A 74 -3.60 8.98 -1.95
C THR A 74 -3.84 7.48 -2.20
N ASP A 75 -3.40 6.97 -3.34
CA ASP A 75 -3.30 5.54 -3.62
C ASP A 75 -1.87 5.00 -3.56
N VAL A 76 -0.93 5.80 -3.03
CA VAL A 76 0.42 5.39 -2.60
C VAL A 76 1.23 4.78 -3.75
N ASP A 77 1.02 5.25 -4.98
CA ASP A 77 1.94 5.01 -6.07
C ASP A 77 3.25 5.80 -5.84
N THR A 78 4.25 5.52 -6.65
CA THR A 78 5.61 6.02 -6.58
C THR A 78 5.65 7.56 -6.64
N ASP A 79 4.84 8.17 -7.49
CA ASP A 79 4.71 9.61 -7.63
C ASP A 79 3.97 10.27 -6.46
N ASP A 80 3.02 9.60 -5.80
CA ASP A 80 2.47 10.05 -4.52
C ASP A 80 3.55 10.13 -3.45
N LEU A 81 4.51 9.20 -3.43
CA LEU A 81 5.61 9.24 -2.46
C LEU A 81 6.46 10.49 -2.66
N PHE A 82 6.68 10.90 -3.91
CA PHE A 82 7.42 12.12 -4.24
C PHE A 82 6.66 13.35 -3.76
N ALA A 83 5.34 13.39 -3.96
CA ALA A 83 4.46 14.44 -3.49
C ALA A 83 4.46 14.55 -1.97
N LEU A 84 4.30 13.42 -1.27
CA LEU A 84 4.28 13.35 0.18
C LEU A 84 5.62 13.79 0.79
N LEU A 85 6.74 13.31 0.25
CA LEU A 85 8.08 13.70 0.73
C LEU A 85 8.36 15.17 0.44
N TYR A 86 7.97 15.68 -0.73
CA TYR A 86 8.04 17.12 -1.01
C TYR A 86 7.24 17.94 0.02
N LEU A 87 6.00 17.52 0.35
CA LEU A 87 5.16 18.20 1.33
C LEU A 87 5.76 18.16 2.76
N LEU A 88 6.30 17.01 3.16
CA LEU A 88 6.94 16.84 4.48
C LEU A 88 8.21 17.70 4.64
N LYS A 89 8.82 18.13 3.53
CA LYS A 89 9.99 19.02 3.47
C LYS A 89 9.67 20.50 3.52
N LEU A 90 8.40 20.87 3.39
CA LEU A 90 7.98 22.26 3.46
C LEU A 90 7.86 22.75 4.90
N ASN A 91 8.02 24.06 5.08
CA ASN A 91 8.01 24.70 6.39
C ASN A 91 6.69 24.42 7.15
N THR A 92 6.78 23.68 8.26
CA THR A 92 5.62 23.23 9.05
C THR A 92 4.87 24.38 9.73
N SER A 93 5.53 25.54 9.92
CA SER A 93 4.87 26.75 10.41
C SER A 93 3.92 27.37 9.37
N GLN A 94 4.03 26.97 8.10
CA GLN A 94 3.19 27.45 7.01
C GLN A 94 2.26 26.35 6.49
N PHE A 95 2.76 25.13 6.31
CA PHE A 95 2.04 23.97 5.79
C PHE A 95 2.13 22.81 6.76
N GLN A 96 1.00 22.45 7.37
CA GLN A 96 0.93 21.35 8.32
C GLN A 96 0.17 20.19 7.70
N LEU A 97 0.91 19.15 7.28
CA LEU A 97 0.31 17.85 7.00
C LEU A 97 -0.20 17.24 8.30
N GLU A 98 -1.51 17.03 8.38
CA GLU A 98 -2.23 16.52 9.56
C GLU A 98 -2.55 15.03 9.42
N ALA A 99 -2.84 14.59 8.20
CA ALA A 99 -3.18 13.21 7.93
C ALA A 99 -2.93 12.77 6.48
N VAL A 100 -2.77 11.46 6.32
CA VAL A 100 -2.78 10.74 5.05
C VAL A 100 -3.94 9.72 5.10
N THR A 101 -4.84 9.76 4.13
CA THR A 101 -5.87 8.74 3.92
C THR A 101 -5.57 7.95 2.66
N ILE A 102 -5.71 6.63 2.74
CA ILE A 102 -5.34 5.71 1.68
C ILE A 102 -6.61 5.20 0.98
N SER A 103 -6.65 5.39 -0.33
CA SER A 103 -7.65 4.83 -1.24
C SER A 103 -7.08 3.56 -1.88
N ALA A 104 -7.43 2.40 -1.32
CA ALA A 104 -6.91 1.10 -1.75
C ALA A 104 -7.63 0.51 -2.98
N ASN A 105 -8.50 1.29 -3.62
CA ASN A 105 -9.23 0.95 -4.84
C ASN A 105 -8.48 1.43 -6.11
N SER A 106 -7.15 1.40 -6.10
CA SER A 106 -6.31 1.85 -7.23
C SER A 106 -4.94 1.13 -7.23
N TRP A 107 -3.83 1.85 -7.38
CA TRP A 107 -2.47 1.35 -7.64
C TRP A 107 -1.79 0.61 -6.48
N THR A 108 -2.30 0.67 -5.26
CA THR A 108 -1.76 -0.09 -4.11
C THR A 108 -2.78 -1.02 -3.46
N SER A 109 -2.26 -2.05 -2.77
CA SER A 109 -2.99 -2.91 -1.86
C SER A 109 -2.88 -2.41 -0.42
N ALA A 110 -3.98 -2.53 0.31
CA ALA A 110 -4.16 -1.87 1.59
C ALA A 110 -3.09 -2.19 2.64
N GLY A 111 -2.73 -3.47 2.79
CA GLY A 111 -1.76 -3.91 3.80
C GLY A 111 -0.35 -3.39 3.56
N HIS A 112 0.04 -3.25 2.30
CA HIS A 112 1.34 -2.74 1.89
C HIS A 112 1.43 -1.23 2.05
N ALA A 113 0.42 -0.51 1.55
CA ALA A 113 0.31 0.95 1.64
C ALA A 113 0.45 1.49 3.07
N VAL A 114 -0.30 0.93 4.04
CA VAL A 114 -0.26 1.39 5.44
C VAL A 114 1.15 1.28 6.02
N ASN A 115 1.81 0.15 5.78
CA ASN A 115 3.15 -0.05 6.30
C ASN A 115 4.18 0.86 5.62
N GLN A 116 4.03 1.12 4.32
CA GLN A 116 4.87 2.05 3.57
C GLN A 116 4.76 3.49 4.10
N ILE A 117 3.53 3.98 4.30
CA ILE A 117 3.30 5.31 4.87
C ILE A 117 3.85 5.40 6.31
N TYR A 118 3.67 4.38 7.14
CA TYR A 118 4.28 4.37 8.48
C TYR A 118 5.80 4.42 8.46
N ASP A 119 6.45 3.67 7.56
CA ASP A 119 7.91 3.65 7.44
C ASP A 119 8.44 5.00 6.93
N LEU A 120 7.75 5.65 5.99
CA LEU A 120 8.07 7.00 5.49
C LEU A 120 7.91 8.07 6.56
N LEU A 121 6.77 8.09 7.26
CA LEU A 121 6.51 9.06 8.33
C LEU A 121 7.52 8.89 9.47
N TYR A 122 7.90 7.65 9.79
CA TYR A 122 8.93 7.39 10.78
C TYR A 122 10.30 7.94 10.35
N MET A 123 10.70 7.72 9.09
CA MET A 123 11.93 8.29 8.52
C MET A 123 11.95 9.82 8.66
N MET A 124 10.83 10.47 8.37
CA MET A 124 10.68 11.93 8.44
C MET A 124 10.49 12.44 9.88
N GLY A 125 10.39 11.57 10.88
CA GLY A 125 10.13 11.95 12.26
C GLY A 125 8.74 12.59 12.45
N ARG A 126 7.77 12.14 11.67
CA ARG A 126 6.39 12.67 11.57
C ARG A 126 5.33 11.64 11.94
N ASP A 127 5.60 10.87 13.00
CA ASP A 127 4.64 9.94 13.59
C ASP A 127 3.38 10.64 14.15
N ASP A 128 3.39 11.97 14.27
CA ASP A 128 2.22 12.80 14.60
C ASP A 128 1.14 12.82 13.49
N VAL A 129 1.52 12.52 12.24
CA VAL A 129 0.58 12.50 11.10
C VAL A 129 -0.32 11.28 11.21
N ALA A 130 -1.64 11.51 11.26
CA ALA A 130 -2.62 10.44 11.29
C ALA A 130 -2.65 9.68 9.95
N VAL A 131 -2.89 8.37 10.01
CA VAL A 131 -3.01 7.54 8.80
C VAL A 131 -4.32 6.79 8.87
N GLY A 132 -5.19 7.00 7.88
CA GLY A 132 -6.45 6.29 7.72
C GLY A 132 -6.40 5.43 6.46
N ILE A 133 -7.00 4.25 6.48
CA ILE A 133 -7.13 3.43 5.28
C ILE A 133 -8.55 2.96 5.08
N GLY A 134 -9.06 3.12 3.86
CA GLY A 134 -10.34 2.57 3.42
C GLY A 134 -11.46 2.76 4.44
N GLY A 135 -12.45 1.89 4.38
CA GLY A 135 -13.48 1.85 5.41
C GLY A 135 -14.27 0.56 5.37
N GLU A 136 -14.49 0.00 6.55
CA GLU A 136 -15.11 -1.31 6.76
C GLU A 136 -16.65 -1.27 6.77
N GLY A 137 -17.25 -0.08 6.75
CA GLY A 137 -18.70 0.12 6.71
C GLY A 137 -19.32 -0.33 5.38
N GLY A 138 -20.65 -0.32 5.31
CA GLY A 138 -21.39 -0.69 4.10
C GLY A 138 -22.31 0.39 3.54
N ILE A 139 -22.64 0.28 2.26
CA ILE A 139 -23.73 1.03 1.63
C ILE A 139 -24.94 0.10 1.46
N LEU A 140 -26.08 0.49 2.03
CA LEU A 140 -27.34 -0.24 1.94
C LEU A 140 -27.91 -0.19 0.50
N SER A 141 -28.82 -1.10 0.18
CA SER A 141 -29.45 -1.19 -1.16
C SER A 141 -30.20 0.08 -1.58
N ASN A 142 -30.71 0.85 -0.61
CA ASN A 142 -31.37 2.14 -0.83
C ASN A 142 -30.37 3.32 -0.98
N GLY A 143 -29.06 3.07 -0.89
CA GLY A 143 -28.01 4.09 -0.96
C GLY A 143 -27.68 4.77 0.36
N THR A 144 -28.24 4.33 1.50
CA THR A 144 -27.81 4.85 2.80
C THR A 144 -26.37 4.42 3.09
N ILE A 145 -25.48 5.40 3.26
CA ILE A 145 -24.07 5.22 3.63
C ILE A 145 -23.99 5.03 5.14
N LEU A 146 -23.50 3.88 5.61
CA LEU A 146 -23.28 3.63 7.03
C LEU A 146 -21.95 4.26 7.50
N PRO A 147 -21.71 4.35 8.83
CA PRO A 147 -20.43 4.83 9.33
C PRO A 147 -19.24 4.00 8.83
N ASN A 148 -18.09 4.65 8.68
CA ASN A 148 -16.80 4.04 8.33
C ASN A 148 -16.74 3.33 6.97
N VAL A 149 -17.55 3.70 5.97
CA VAL A 149 -17.41 3.20 4.58
C VAL A 149 -16.24 3.92 3.89
N GLY A 150 -15.39 3.25 3.12
CA GLY A 150 -14.27 3.92 2.46
C GLY A 150 -13.66 3.14 1.30
N GLY A 151 -12.64 3.73 0.69
CA GLY A 151 -12.09 3.41 -0.64
C GLY A 151 -11.35 2.08 -0.77
N TYR A 152 -11.98 0.98 -0.39
CA TYR A 152 -11.57 -0.37 -0.82
C TYR A 152 -12.17 -0.75 -2.17
N LEU A 153 -13.33 -0.16 -2.51
CA LEU A 153 -14.10 -0.41 -3.74
C LEU A 153 -14.70 0.91 -4.21
N PRO A 154 -15.04 1.07 -5.51
CA PRO A 154 -15.72 2.28 -5.96
C PRO A 154 -17.13 2.33 -5.38
N ILE A 155 -17.68 3.53 -5.16
CA ILE A 155 -19.01 3.73 -4.54
C ILE A 155 -20.10 2.87 -5.20
N ILE A 156 -20.00 2.69 -6.52
CA ILE A 156 -20.97 1.94 -7.30
C ILE A 156 -20.94 0.41 -7.05
N GLU A 157 -19.80 -0.13 -6.64
CA GLU A 157 -19.62 -1.55 -6.31
C GLU A 157 -19.73 -1.83 -4.82
N GLN A 158 -19.71 -0.79 -3.98
CA GLN A 158 -19.83 -0.94 -2.53
C GLN A 158 -21.21 -1.46 -2.11
N GLY A 159 -21.17 -2.54 -1.33
CA GLY A 159 -22.32 -3.13 -0.64
C GLY A 159 -22.14 -3.11 0.88
N MET A 160 -22.67 -4.13 1.56
CA MET A 160 -22.59 -4.26 3.03
C MET A 160 -21.25 -4.82 3.55
N THR A 161 -20.33 -5.14 2.65
CA THR A 161 -19.03 -5.73 2.95
C THR A 161 -17.99 -5.13 2.00
N THR A 162 -16.72 -5.40 2.26
CA THR A 162 -15.61 -5.06 1.36
C THR A 162 -15.34 -6.16 0.32
N ILE A 163 -16.29 -7.06 0.09
CA ILE A 163 -16.31 -8.03 -1.01
C ILE A 163 -16.89 -7.30 -2.22
N GLY A 164 -16.21 -7.35 -3.36
CA GLY A 164 -16.66 -6.62 -4.54
C GLY A 164 -15.86 -6.95 -5.78
N GLY A 165 -16.44 -6.62 -6.93
CA GLY A 165 -15.76 -6.70 -8.20
C GLY A 165 -14.58 -5.72 -8.28
N CYS A 166 -13.95 -5.68 -9.44
CA CYS A 166 -12.81 -4.84 -9.70
C CYS A 166 -12.99 -4.04 -11.00
N ARG A 167 -14.23 -3.83 -11.46
CA ARG A 167 -14.58 -3.27 -12.78
C ARG A 167 -13.62 -2.21 -13.30
N TYR A 168 -13.43 -1.13 -12.53
CA TYR A 168 -12.53 -0.03 -12.90
C TYR A 168 -11.07 -0.39 -12.62
N ARG A 169 -10.82 -1.04 -11.48
CA ARG A 169 -9.48 -1.47 -11.06
C ARG A 169 -8.85 -2.52 -12.00
N GLN A 170 -9.61 -3.25 -12.82
CA GLN A 170 -9.10 -4.20 -13.83
C GLN A 170 -8.14 -3.53 -14.81
N ALA A 171 -8.29 -2.23 -15.03
CA ALA A 171 -7.41 -1.49 -15.91
C ALA A 171 -6.02 -1.21 -15.31
N ILE A 172 -5.82 -1.47 -14.03
CA ILE A 172 -4.50 -1.35 -13.39
C ILE A 172 -3.80 -2.72 -13.43
N PRO A 173 -2.57 -2.81 -13.99
CA PRO A 173 -1.81 -4.05 -13.98
C PRO A 173 -1.60 -4.60 -12.57
N VAL A 174 -1.65 -5.92 -12.41
CA VAL A 174 -1.53 -6.57 -11.08
C VAL A 174 -0.10 -7.01 -10.77
N GLY A 175 0.59 -7.58 -11.77
CA GLY A 175 1.96 -8.07 -11.64
C GLY A 175 2.99 -7.00 -12.02
N LEU A 176 3.87 -7.36 -12.96
CA LEU A 176 4.93 -6.47 -13.48
C LEU A 176 4.38 -5.16 -14.05
N GLY A 177 5.01 -4.04 -13.70
CA GLY A 177 4.60 -2.69 -14.07
C GLY A 177 3.29 -2.26 -13.41
N GLY A 178 2.94 -2.87 -12.28
CA GLY A 178 1.62 -2.76 -11.65
C GLY A 178 1.67 -2.81 -10.12
N ARG A 179 0.54 -3.18 -9.52
CA ARG A 179 0.35 -3.14 -8.05
C ARG A 179 1.43 -3.88 -7.27
N LEU A 180 1.90 -5.03 -7.76
CA LEU A 180 2.98 -5.78 -7.11
C LEU A 180 4.26 -4.94 -6.95
N ASP A 181 4.66 -4.23 -8.00
CA ASP A 181 5.85 -3.39 -7.97
C ASP A 181 5.65 -2.19 -7.03
N ILE A 182 4.45 -1.60 -7.04
CA ILE A 182 4.09 -0.48 -6.18
C ILE A 182 4.05 -0.88 -4.70
N ASP A 183 3.44 -2.03 -4.38
CA ASP A 183 3.28 -2.55 -3.01
C ASP A 183 4.62 -2.85 -2.31
N ALA A 184 5.65 -3.19 -3.10
CA ALA A 184 7.01 -3.37 -2.61
C ALA A 184 7.88 -2.11 -2.77
N ASN A 185 7.40 -1.09 -3.51
CA ASN A 185 8.20 -0.05 -4.14
C ASN A 185 9.48 -0.66 -4.73
N TYR A 186 9.30 -1.67 -5.58
CA TYR A 186 10.34 -2.48 -6.22
C TYR A 186 11.39 -3.04 -5.24
N GLY A 187 10.99 -3.35 -4.00
CA GLY A 187 11.87 -3.84 -2.93
C GLY A 187 12.65 -2.76 -2.19
N ILE A 188 12.64 -1.52 -2.69
CA ILE A 188 13.37 -0.39 -2.08
C ILE A 188 12.83 -0.12 -0.69
N ARG A 189 11.52 -0.28 -0.48
CA ARG A 189 10.89 -0.07 0.84
C ARG A 189 11.61 -0.85 1.95
N LYS A 190 11.80 -2.16 1.81
CA LYS A 190 12.44 -2.99 2.85
C LYS A 190 13.93 -2.72 3.02
N SER A 191 14.61 -2.40 1.92
CA SER A 191 16.07 -2.19 1.91
C SER A 191 16.50 -0.81 2.42
N PHE A 192 15.63 0.19 2.27
CA PHE A 192 15.97 1.57 2.55
C PHE A 192 15.20 2.13 3.75
N LEU A 193 13.88 1.93 3.81
CA LEU A 193 13.07 2.60 4.82
C LEU A 193 13.22 1.95 6.19
N PRO A 194 13.27 2.77 7.25
CA PRO A 194 13.32 2.27 8.61
C PRO A 194 11.99 1.69 9.08
N GLN A 195 12.04 0.94 10.19
CA GLN A 195 10.84 0.40 10.81
C GLN A 195 10.50 1.17 12.09
N GLY A 196 9.43 1.96 12.03
CA GLY A 196 8.87 2.64 13.21
C GLY A 196 8.09 1.70 14.13
N LYS A 197 7.75 2.22 15.32
CA LYS A 197 6.89 1.52 16.31
C LYS A 197 5.43 1.39 15.85
N ARG A 198 4.96 2.32 15.00
CA ARG A 198 3.64 2.25 14.38
C ARG A 198 3.57 1.03 13.46
N LYS A 199 2.41 0.39 13.46
CA LYS A 199 2.11 -0.79 12.65
C LYS A 199 0.61 -0.90 12.46
N TYR A 200 0.22 -1.62 11.42
CA TYR A 200 -1.16 -2.08 11.28
C TYR A 200 -1.54 -2.97 12.47
N THR A 201 -2.72 -2.74 13.03
CA THR A 201 -3.35 -3.62 14.02
C THR A 201 -4.81 -3.80 13.63
N PRO A 202 -5.29 -5.05 13.48
CA PRO A 202 -6.68 -5.33 13.11
C PRO A 202 -7.66 -4.68 14.09
N LEU A 203 -8.77 -4.11 13.58
CA LEU A 203 -9.79 -3.36 14.33
C LEU A 203 -9.34 -2.05 15.00
N GLU A 204 -8.03 -1.80 15.13
CA GLU A 204 -7.48 -0.58 15.73
C GLU A 204 -6.92 0.40 14.70
N GLN A 205 -6.59 -0.07 13.49
CA GLN A 205 -6.20 0.79 12.37
C GLN A 205 -7.33 1.78 12.05
N PRO A 206 -7.09 3.10 12.14
CA PRO A 206 -8.09 4.09 11.78
C PRO A 206 -8.54 3.94 10.33
N THR A 207 -9.84 4.05 10.10
CA THR A 207 -10.40 4.15 8.75
C THR A 207 -10.17 5.55 8.18
N ALA A 208 -10.16 5.66 6.85
CA ALA A 208 -10.07 6.96 6.18
C ALA A 208 -11.18 7.92 6.64
N GLN A 209 -12.39 7.41 6.86
CA GLN A 209 -13.51 8.24 7.34
C GLN A 209 -13.29 8.78 8.75
N GLN A 210 -12.81 7.95 9.68
CA GLN A 210 -12.52 8.42 11.06
C GLN A 210 -11.50 9.55 11.04
N VAL A 211 -10.45 9.39 10.23
CA VAL A 211 -9.40 10.40 10.09
C VAL A 211 -9.93 11.68 9.43
N LEU A 212 -10.66 11.58 8.32
CA LEU A 212 -11.27 12.75 7.66
C LEU A 212 -12.23 13.50 8.60
N ILE A 213 -13.12 12.78 9.28
CA ILE A 213 -14.07 13.39 10.23
C ILE A 213 -13.31 14.08 11.35
N GLU A 214 -12.35 13.42 11.99
CA GLU A 214 -11.56 14.01 13.09
C GLU A 214 -10.83 15.27 12.64
N LYS A 215 -10.05 15.19 11.54
CA LYS A 215 -9.18 16.29 11.11
C LYS A 215 -9.96 17.47 10.53
N VAL A 216 -11.02 17.22 9.77
CA VAL A 216 -11.85 18.30 9.20
C VAL A 216 -12.74 18.93 10.26
N SER A 217 -13.22 18.18 11.27
CA SER A 217 -13.99 18.77 12.38
C SER A 217 -13.17 19.70 13.26
N ALA A 218 -11.84 19.50 13.34
CA ALA A 218 -10.96 20.33 14.15
C ALA A 218 -10.78 21.77 13.63
N GLY A 219 -11.10 22.03 12.36
CA GLY A 219 -11.05 23.38 11.80
C GLY A 219 -10.85 23.41 10.29
N PRO A 220 -10.63 24.61 9.72
CA PRO A 220 -10.37 24.78 8.29
C PRO A 220 -9.23 23.87 7.81
N THR A 221 -9.46 23.17 6.71
CA THR A 221 -8.60 22.12 6.18
C THR A 221 -8.59 22.16 4.66
N THR A 222 -7.43 22.01 4.04
CA THR A 222 -7.26 21.81 2.60
C THR A 222 -7.08 20.32 2.31
N LEU A 223 -7.74 19.81 1.27
CA LEU A 223 -7.64 18.41 0.85
C LEU A 223 -6.80 18.30 -0.42
N PHE A 224 -5.81 17.42 -0.42
CA PHE A 224 -5.03 17.05 -1.60
C PHE A 224 -5.48 15.65 -2.03
N MET A 225 -5.99 15.54 -3.25
CA MET A 225 -6.51 14.30 -3.84
C MET A 225 -5.52 13.83 -4.90
N MET A 226 -4.86 12.71 -4.62
CA MET A 226 -3.83 12.07 -5.47
C MET A 226 -4.19 10.64 -5.85
N GLY A 227 -5.21 10.05 -5.20
CA GLY A 227 -5.76 8.75 -5.59
C GLY A 227 -7.22 8.81 -6.05
N ALA A 228 -7.87 7.65 -6.12
CA ALA A 228 -9.29 7.54 -6.40
C ALA A 228 -10.14 8.25 -5.33
N HIS A 229 -11.09 9.09 -5.77
CA HIS A 229 -11.77 10.09 -4.95
C HIS A 229 -12.77 9.54 -3.90
N THR A 230 -12.87 8.21 -3.80
CA THR A 230 -13.88 7.48 -3.03
C THR A 230 -13.96 7.90 -1.57
N ASN A 231 -12.83 8.02 -0.87
CA ASN A 231 -12.80 8.37 0.55
C ASN A 231 -13.43 9.74 0.80
N VAL A 232 -13.01 10.76 0.04
CA VAL A 232 -13.50 12.12 0.21
C VAL A 232 -14.94 12.27 -0.27
N ALA A 233 -15.33 11.63 -1.38
CA ALA A 233 -16.72 11.63 -1.82
C ALA A 233 -17.66 11.09 -0.75
N ILE A 234 -17.34 9.93 -0.16
CA ILE A 234 -18.14 9.33 0.91
C ILE A 234 -18.20 10.25 2.13
N PHE A 235 -17.06 10.84 2.51
CA PHE A 235 -16.99 11.80 3.61
C PHE A 235 -17.94 12.99 3.38
N LEU A 236 -17.89 13.60 2.19
CA LEU A 236 -18.71 14.76 1.82
C LEU A 236 -20.20 14.42 1.72
N MET A 237 -20.53 13.23 1.23
CA MET A 237 -21.92 12.75 1.12
C MET A 237 -22.52 12.45 2.50
N ASN A 238 -21.75 11.84 3.41
CA ASN A 238 -22.24 11.42 4.72
C ASN A 238 -22.13 12.52 5.79
N ASN A 239 -21.23 13.51 5.60
CA ASN A 239 -21.00 14.60 6.54
C ASN A 239 -21.14 15.98 5.88
N PRO A 240 -22.32 16.32 5.30
CA PRO A 240 -22.50 17.57 4.57
C PRO A 240 -22.27 18.83 5.43
N HIS A 241 -22.48 18.73 6.75
CA HIS A 241 -22.25 19.82 7.70
C HIS A 241 -20.77 20.16 7.90
N LEU A 242 -19.84 19.26 7.55
CA LEU A 242 -18.39 19.47 7.63
C LEU A 242 -17.79 20.06 6.36
N LYS A 243 -18.55 20.13 5.24
CA LYS A 243 -18.09 20.76 3.99
C LYS A 243 -17.57 22.17 4.19
N LYS A 244 -18.19 22.94 5.08
CA LYS A 244 -17.81 24.32 5.43
C LYS A 244 -16.40 24.45 6.04
N ASN A 245 -15.84 23.36 6.55
CA ASN A 245 -14.49 23.33 7.10
C ASN A 245 -13.45 22.92 6.04
N VAL A 246 -13.88 22.53 4.85
CA VAL A 246 -12.96 22.26 3.73
C VAL A 246 -12.78 23.57 2.96
N GLU A 247 -11.59 24.15 3.03
CA GLU A 247 -11.30 25.45 2.40
C GLU A 247 -11.10 25.30 0.90
N HIS A 248 -10.41 24.25 0.49
CA HIS A 248 -10.03 24.02 -0.90
C HIS A 248 -9.74 22.53 -1.14
N ILE A 249 -9.99 22.05 -2.36
CA ILE A 249 -9.62 20.71 -2.82
C ILE A 249 -8.69 20.84 -4.03
N TYR A 250 -7.49 20.30 -3.92
CA TYR A 250 -6.55 20.18 -5.03
C TYR A 250 -6.56 18.75 -5.54
N ILE A 251 -6.72 18.57 -6.85
CA ILE A 251 -6.90 17.26 -7.47
C ILE A 251 -5.80 17.05 -8.51
N MET A 252 -5.06 15.95 -8.38
CA MET A 252 -4.36 15.37 -9.53
C MET A 252 -5.32 14.38 -10.18
N GLY A 253 -5.61 14.59 -11.46
CA GLY A 253 -6.41 13.66 -12.24
C GLY A 253 -7.20 14.32 -13.36
N GLY A 254 -7.80 13.48 -14.19
CA GLY A 254 -8.56 13.89 -15.36
C GLY A 254 -7.70 14.37 -16.53
N GLY A 255 -8.33 14.55 -17.68
CA GLY A 255 -7.74 15.16 -18.87
C GLY A 255 -8.82 15.93 -19.63
N VAL A 256 -8.74 17.25 -19.62
CA VAL A 256 -9.82 18.14 -20.08
C VAL A 256 -9.69 18.43 -21.57
N ARG A 257 -8.51 18.90 -21.97
CA ARG A 257 -8.05 19.18 -23.34
C ARG A 257 -6.70 18.51 -23.62
N SER A 258 -6.30 17.57 -22.76
CA SER A 258 -5.01 16.90 -22.83
C SER A 258 -4.77 16.31 -24.22
N SER A 259 -3.57 16.53 -24.75
CA SER A 259 -3.09 15.81 -25.92
C SER A 259 -1.88 14.99 -25.49
N ASN A 260 -1.88 13.70 -25.83
CA ASN A 260 -0.75 12.85 -25.50
C ASN A 260 0.49 13.28 -26.33
N PRO A 261 1.60 13.70 -25.69
CA PRO A 261 2.76 14.22 -26.40
C PRO A 261 3.58 13.15 -27.14
N THR A 262 3.48 11.86 -26.79
CA THR A 262 4.30 10.79 -27.39
C THR A 262 3.75 10.25 -28.69
N GLY A 263 2.43 10.34 -28.91
CA GLY A 263 1.77 9.79 -30.09
C GLY A 263 1.98 8.27 -30.26
N CYS A 264 1.38 7.70 -31.31
CA CYS A 264 1.37 6.25 -31.49
C CYS A 264 2.65 5.60 -31.99
N CYS A 265 3.52 6.36 -32.65
CA CYS A 265 4.67 5.83 -33.38
C CYS A 265 5.72 6.94 -33.54
N PRO A 266 7.03 6.64 -33.39
CA PRO A 266 8.08 7.56 -33.79
C PRO A 266 7.94 7.94 -35.27
N LYS A 267 8.41 9.14 -35.67
CA LYS A 267 8.37 9.65 -37.06
C LYS A 267 8.99 8.71 -38.12
N ASN A 268 9.76 7.70 -37.71
CA ASN A 268 10.45 6.73 -38.58
C ASN A 268 10.03 5.26 -38.37
N ALA A 269 8.86 4.98 -37.78
CA ALA A 269 8.41 3.60 -37.55
C ALA A 269 7.99 2.88 -38.86
N SER A 270 8.24 1.57 -38.92
CA SER A 270 7.82 0.71 -40.03
C SER A 270 6.30 0.54 -40.10
N SER A 271 5.78 0.00 -41.21
CA SER A 271 4.35 -0.24 -41.49
C SER A 271 3.62 -1.19 -40.52
N ASN A 272 4.30 -1.70 -39.49
CA ASN A 272 3.75 -2.60 -38.46
C ASN A 272 3.51 -1.91 -37.12
N CYS A 273 3.54 -0.58 -37.06
CA CYS A 273 3.27 0.13 -35.82
C CYS A 273 1.82 -0.07 -35.37
N VAL A 274 1.63 -0.82 -34.28
CA VAL A 274 0.31 -1.03 -33.65
C VAL A 274 0.02 0.18 -32.76
N PRO A 275 -1.12 0.87 -32.91
CA PRO A 275 -1.46 2.03 -32.10
C PRO A 275 -1.48 1.68 -30.60
N ARG A 276 -0.51 2.17 -29.83
CA ARG A 276 -0.66 2.31 -28.38
C ARG A 276 -0.75 3.82 -28.11
N GLN A 277 -1.96 4.26 -27.76
CA GLN A 277 -2.38 5.65 -27.46
C GLN A 277 -2.15 6.68 -28.59
N CYS A 278 -3.09 6.75 -29.53
CA CYS A 278 -3.13 7.75 -30.62
C CYS A 278 -4.08 8.89 -30.24
N GLY A 279 -3.58 9.94 -29.60
CA GLY A 279 -4.39 11.11 -29.27
C GLY A 279 -5.55 10.85 -28.28
N ASP A 280 -6.28 11.94 -28.00
CA ASP A 280 -7.35 12.10 -27.01
C ASP A 280 -6.98 11.89 -25.53
N HIS A 281 -7.78 12.49 -24.65
CA HIS A 281 -7.33 13.20 -23.45
C HIS A 281 -6.92 12.35 -22.21
N GLY A 282 -6.97 11.01 -22.26
CA GLY A 282 -6.76 10.11 -21.11
C GLY A 282 -5.40 9.41 -21.04
N ASN A 283 -5.14 8.66 -19.94
CA ASN A 283 -3.93 7.83 -19.75
C ASN A 283 -4.20 6.34 -19.50
N MET A 284 -5.45 5.86 -19.62
CA MET A 284 -5.85 4.44 -19.50
C MET A 284 -5.30 3.56 -20.63
N PHE A 285 -4.00 3.27 -20.64
CA PHE A 285 -3.32 2.56 -21.75
C PHE A 285 -3.76 1.10 -21.91
N THR A 286 -4.14 0.44 -20.81
CA THR A 286 -4.58 -0.97 -20.79
C THR A 286 -5.96 -1.19 -21.42
N ASP A 287 -6.76 -0.11 -21.51
CA ASP A 287 -8.18 -0.16 -21.83
C ASP A 287 -8.60 0.84 -22.90
N TYR A 288 -7.64 1.29 -23.70
CA TYR A 288 -7.85 2.30 -24.75
C TYR A 288 -8.96 1.93 -25.76
N ASN A 289 -9.10 0.65 -26.10
CA ASN A 289 -10.12 0.17 -27.06
C ASN A 289 -11.55 0.20 -26.50
N THR A 290 -11.71 0.51 -25.22
CA THR A 290 -13.00 0.59 -24.51
C THR A 290 -13.24 2.01 -24.01
N ASN A 291 -12.22 2.61 -23.37
CA ASN A 291 -12.26 3.95 -22.80
C ASN A 291 -10.89 4.66 -22.88
N PRO A 292 -10.69 5.50 -23.91
CA PRO A 292 -9.46 6.26 -24.13
C PRO A 292 -9.48 7.67 -23.50
N TYR A 293 -10.58 8.06 -22.86
CA TYR A 293 -10.79 9.46 -22.41
C TYR A 293 -10.46 9.67 -20.94
N ALA A 294 -10.48 8.58 -20.16
CA ALA A 294 -10.36 8.66 -18.72
C ALA A 294 -8.89 8.75 -18.27
N GLU A 295 -8.72 9.26 -17.06
CA GLU A 295 -7.47 9.23 -16.32
C GLU A 295 -7.66 8.28 -15.12
N PHE A 296 -6.63 7.54 -14.72
CA PHE A 296 -6.70 6.49 -13.68
C PHE A 296 -7.39 6.93 -12.38
N ASN A 297 -7.04 8.07 -11.79
CA ASN A 297 -7.61 8.55 -10.52
C ASN A 297 -9.10 8.89 -10.63
N ILE A 298 -9.54 9.40 -11.79
CA ILE A 298 -10.96 9.66 -12.06
C ILE A 298 -11.70 8.38 -12.46
N PHE A 299 -11.06 7.49 -13.23
CA PHE A 299 -11.61 6.22 -13.68
C PHE A 299 -11.81 5.23 -12.55
N GLY A 300 -10.95 5.25 -11.52
CA GLY A 300 -11.04 4.35 -10.36
C GLY A 300 -12.37 4.47 -9.62
N ASP A 301 -13.00 5.65 -9.62
CA ASP A 301 -14.36 5.87 -9.14
C ASP A 301 -14.98 7.15 -9.76
N PRO A 302 -15.57 7.05 -10.97
CA PRO A 302 -16.09 8.21 -11.69
C PRO A 302 -17.22 8.93 -10.95
N PHE A 303 -18.04 8.17 -10.22
CA PHE A 303 -19.12 8.73 -9.43
C PHE A 303 -18.57 9.51 -8.24
N ALA A 304 -17.56 8.99 -7.53
CA ALA A 304 -16.90 9.74 -6.46
C ALA A 304 -16.23 11.03 -6.98
N ALA A 305 -15.51 10.97 -8.09
CA ALA A 305 -14.89 12.14 -8.70
C ALA A 305 -15.93 13.22 -9.06
N TYR A 306 -17.07 12.82 -9.61
CA TYR A 306 -18.21 13.72 -9.84
C TYR A 306 -18.68 14.36 -8.52
N GLN A 307 -18.89 13.58 -7.46
CA GLN A 307 -19.35 14.11 -6.17
C GLN A 307 -18.37 15.12 -5.54
N VAL A 308 -17.06 14.90 -5.69
CA VAL A 308 -16.04 15.81 -5.17
C VAL A 308 -16.00 17.11 -5.98
N ILE A 309 -15.95 17.01 -7.32
CA ILE A 309 -15.86 18.18 -8.21
C ILE A 309 -17.15 19.03 -8.12
N HIS A 310 -18.31 18.40 -7.97
CA HIS A 310 -19.61 19.07 -7.79
C HIS A 310 -19.97 19.39 -6.33
N SER A 311 -19.00 19.32 -5.42
CA SER A 311 -19.27 19.46 -3.97
C SER A 311 -19.70 20.87 -3.52
N GLY A 312 -19.41 21.89 -4.34
CA GLY A 312 -19.56 23.31 -4.03
C GLY A 312 -18.36 23.92 -3.29
N ILE A 313 -17.33 23.13 -3.00
CA ILE A 313 -16.06 23.57 -2.42
C ILE A 313 -15.15 24.08 -3.56
N PRO A 314 -14.31 25.11 -3.35
CA PRO A 314 -13.33 25.50 -4.35
C PRO A 314 -12.41 24.35 -4.76
N VAL A 315 -12.34 24.08 -6.06
CA VAL A 315 -11.49 23.02 -6.64
C VAL A 315 -10.42 23.63 -7.53
N THR A 316 -9.20 23.10 -7.42
CA THR A 316 -8.15 23.27 -8.41
C THR A 316 -7.76 21.91 -8.99
N LEU A 317 -7.88 21.78 -10.30
CA LEU A 317 -7.54 20.57 -11.03
C LEU A 317 -6.15 20.73 -11.65
N VAL A 318 -5.30 19.72 -11.46
CA VAL A 318 -4.03 19.53 -12.17
C VAL A 318 -4.17 18.26 -13.03
N PRO A 319 -4.76 18.40 -14.22
CA PRO A 319 -5.03 17.28 -15.11
C PRO A 319 -3.82 16.92 -15.96
N LEU A 320 -4.00 15.87 -16.77
CA LEU A 320 -3.06 15.43 -17.81
C LEU A 320 -2.65 16.56 -18.75
N ASP A 321 -3.50 17.56 -18.99
CA ASP A 321 -3.18 18.75 -19.79
C ASP A 321 -1.88 19.42 -19.32
N ALA A 322 -1.72 19.59 -18.01
CA ALA A 322 -0.54 20.21 -17.44
C ALA A 322 0.56 19.19 -17.17
N SER A 323 0.25 18.02 -16.61
CA SER A 323 1.29 17.03 -16.26
C SER A 323 2.00 16.48 -17.49
N ASN A 324 1.30 16.33 -18.63
CA ASN A 324 1.92 15.90 -19.89
C ASN A 324 2.97 16.91 -20.42
N THR A 325 3.02 18.12 -19.87
CA THR A 325 4.00 19.13 -20.27
C THR A 325 5.23 19.16 -19.36
N ILE A 326 5.32 18.27 -18.36
CA ILE A 326 6.45 18.12 -17.44
C ILE A 326 6.93 16.65 -17.36
N PRO A 327 7.39 16.06 -18.48
CA PRO A 327 7.99 14.73 -18.47
C PRO A 327 9.30 14.71 -17.70
N ILE A 328 9.62 13.61 -17.02
CA ILE A 328 10.93 13.37 -16.43
C ILE A 328 11.96 13.30 -17.57
N THR A 329 12.69 14.38 -17.81
CA THR A 329 13.72 14.41 -18.86
C THR A 329 15.01 13.73 -18.39
N ALA A 330 15.86 13.32 -19.34
CA ALA A 330 17.20 12.81 -19.01
C ALA A 330 18.01 13.87 -18.21
N GLN A 331 17.89 15.15 -18.58
CA GLN A 331 18.55 16.24 -17.87
C GLN A 331 18.06 16.40 -16.43
N PHE A 332 16.75 16.26 -16.20
CA PHE A 332 16.20 16.26 -14.83
C PHE A 332 16.67 15.03 -14.05
N PHE A 333 16.64 13.86 -14.66
CA PHE A 333 17.10 12.61 -14.04
C PHE A 333 18.56 12.72 -13.58
N ASP A 334 19.46 13.18 -14.45
CA ASP A 334 20.88 13.40 -14.14
C ASP A 334 21.09 14.47 -13.06
N ALA A 335 20.27 15.53 -13.06
CA ALA A 335 20.32 16.56 -12.04
C ALA A 335 19.83 16.04 -10.68
N PHE A 336 18.79 15.21 -10.67
CA PHE A 336 18.28 14.58 -9.47
C PHE A 336 19.30 13.58 -8.91
N GLU A 337 19.96 12.80 -9.77
CA GLU A 337 21.04 11.90 -9.37
C GLU A 337 22.12 12.63 -8.57
N LYS A 338 22.45 13.87 -8.98
CA LYS A 338 23.45 14.73 -8.33
C LYS A 338 22.92 15.48 -7.10
N SER A 339 21.62 15.45 -6.83
CA SER A 339 20.94 16.26 -5.80
C SER A 339 20.31 15.40 -4.69
N GLN A 340 21.03 14.36 -4.24
CA GLN A 340 20.56 13.39 -3.24
C GLN A 340 21.18 13.61 -1.85
N ASP A 341 21.23 14.87 -1.42
CA ASP A 341 21.90 15.27 -0.16
C ASP A 341 21.18 14.78 1.11
N THR A 342 19.91 14.37 0.98
CA THR A 342 19.04 13.92 2.07
C THR A 342 18.51 12.51 1.83
N HIS A 343 18.10 11.82 2.90
CA HIS A 343 17.62 10.43 2.83
C HIS A 343 16.35 10.28 2.00
N GLU A 344 15.42 11.20 2.15
CA GLU A 344 14.20 11.25 1.35
C GLU A 344 14.48 11.50 -0.13
N ALA A 345 15.46 12.36 -0.46
CA ALA A 345 15.88 12.57 -1.85
C ALA A 345 16.50 11.30 -2.45
N GLN A 346 17.33 10.59 -1.68
CA GLN A 346 17.89 9.29 -2.07
C GLN A 346 16.81 8.24 -2.28
N TYR A 347 15.81 8.17 -1.40
CA TYR A 347 14.69 7.25 -1.55
C TYR A 347 13.86 7.56 -2.80
N CYS A 348 13.47 8.82 -2.99
CA CYS A 348 12.77 9.28 -4.19
C CYS A 348 13.56 8.94 -5.46
N PHE A 349 14.86 9.24 -5.51
CA PHE A 349 15.67 8.96 -6.67
C PHE A 349 15.82 7.46 -6.92
N LYS A 350 16.03 6.64 -5.89
CA LYS A 350 16.10 5.18 -6.06
C LYS A 350 14.79 4.62 -6.63
N SER A 351 13.65 5.09 -6.15
CA SER A 351 12.33 4.72 -6.68
C SER A 351 12.14 5.18 -8.12
N LEU A 352 12.57 6.41 -8.47
CA LEU A 352 12.54 6.88 -9.85
C LEU A 352 13.48 6.07 -10.75
N LYS A 353 14.68 5.75 -10.27
CA LYS A 353 15.71 5.00 -10.98
C LYS A 353 15.21 3.60 -11.36
N ILE A 354 14.60 2.90 -10.41
CA ILE A 354 14.08 1.56 -10.68
C ILE A 354 12.87 1.59 -11.61
N SER A 355 11.92 2.53 -11.43
CA SER A 355 10.80 2.72 -12.38
C SER A 355 11.31 3.00 -13.79
N ARG A 356 12.39 3.78 -13.92
CA ARG A 356 13.11 3.98 -15.18
C ARG A 356 13.68 2.67 -15.68
N ASP A 357 14.42 1.92 -14.86
CA ASP A 357 15.09 0.68 -15.26
C ASP A 357 14.14 -0.44 -15.69
N THR A 358 12.97 -0.53 -15.05
CA THR A 358 11.94 -1.53 -15.32
C THR A 358 10.84 -1.01 -16.23
N TRP A 359 10.97 0.21 -16.77
CA TRP A 359 10.00 0.77 -17.72
C TRP A 359 9.84 -0.16 -18.91
N PHE A 360 8.61 -0.32 -19.39
CA PHE A 360 8.26 -1.35 -20.37
C PHE A 360 8.87 -1.13 -21.77
N ASP A 361 9.39 0.06 -22.05
CA ASP A 361 10.08 0.43 -23.29
C ASP A 361 11.21 1.45 -23.07
N ASN A 362 11.78 1.97 -24.16
CA ASN A 362 12.87 2.95 -24.13
C ASN A 362 12.38 4.42 -24.07
N GLU A 363 11.07 4.65 -23.90
CA GLU A 363 10.44 5.96 -23.95
C GLU A 363 10.17 6.55 -22.54
N PHE A 364 10.84 6.03 -21.50
CA PHE A 364 10.67 6.52 -20.12
C PHE A 364 10.76 8.05 -20.02
N TYR A 365 11.78 8.65 -20.63
CA TYR A 365 12.02 10.11 -20.54
C TYR A 365 11.00 10.96 -21.32
N SER A 366 10.13 10.34 -22.12
CA SER A 366 9.06 10.99 -22.87
C SER A 366 7.66 10.63 -22.36
N SER A 367 7.53 9.59 -21.51
CA SER A 367 6.23 9.00 -21.10
C SER A 367 6.01 8.91 -19.57
N TYR A 368 7.02 9.16 -18.75
CA TYR A 368 6.86 9.30 -17.29
C TYR A 368 6.86 10.78 -16.91
N PHE A 369 5.89 11.24 -16.12
CA PHE A 369 5.69 12.66 -15.84
C PHE A 369 5.72 12.98 -14.34
N MET A 370 5.96 14.24 -14.00
CA MET A 370 5.69 14.74 -12.64
C MET A 370 4.19 14.94 -12.47
N TRP A 371 3.48 13.90 -12.02
CA TRP A 371 2.05 13.95 -11.73
C TRP A 371 1.79 14.56 -10.34
N ASP A 372 1.67 13.75 -9.30
CA ASP A 372 1.23 14.20 -7.96
C ASP A 372 2.13 15.22 -7.29
N SER A 373 3.44 15.10 -7.49
CA SER A 373 4.41 16.07 -6.96
C SER A 373 4.17 17.45 -7.59
N PHE A 374 3.93 17.51 -8.91
CA PHE A 374 3.62 18.76 -9.60
C PHE A 374 2.30 19.36 -9.09
N MET A 375 1.26 18.56 -8.88
CA MET A 375 0.02 19.02 -8.25
C MET A 375 0.27 19.65 -6.88
N THR A 376 1.05 18.96 -6.05
CA THR A 376 1.46 19.47 -4.72
C THR A 376 2.22 20.79 -4.83
N GLY A 377 3.12 20.92 -5.82
CA GLY A 377 3.82 22.16 -6.14
C GLY A 377 2.89 23.30 -6.52
N VAL A 378 1.93 23.02 -7.41
CA VAL A 378 0.89 23.98 -7.83
C VAL A 378 0.06 24.43 -6.63
N ALA A 379 -0.42 23.49 -5.81
CA ALA A 379 -1.21 23.78 -4.62
C ALA A 379 -0.46 24.68 -3.64
N VAL A 380 0.76 24.29 -3.26
CA VAL A 380 1.61 25.05 -2.33
C VAL A 380 1.92 26.45 -2.87
N SER A 381 2.14 26.62 -4.17
CA SER A 381 2.37 27.94 -4.77
C SER A 381 1.15 28.86 -4.64
N ILE A 382 -0.06 28.33 -4.83
CA ILE A 382 -1.30 29.09 -4.64
C ILE A 382 -1.48 29.45 -3.17
N MET A 383 -1.36 28.46 -2.29
CA MET A 383 -1.52 28.59 -0.84
C MET A 383 -0.49 29.54 -0.20
N SER A 384 0.70 29.66 -0.78
CA SER A 384 1.76 30.55 -0.28
C SER A 384 1.47 32.05 -0.48
N LYS A 385 0.55 32.40 -1.40
CA LYS A 385 0.32 33.78 -1.83
C LYS A 385 -0.93 34.36 -1.17
N PRO A 386 -0.81 35.38 -0.30
CA PRO A 386 -1.98 36.05 0.25
C PRO A 386 -2.78 36.76 -0.86
N ASN A 387 -4.11 36.70 -0.77
CA ASN A 387 -5.06 37.34 -1.71
C ASN A 387 -4.98 36.85 -3.17
N ASN A 388 -4.56 35.60 -3.39
CA ASN A 388 -4.44 35.01 -4.72
C ASN A 388 -5.78 34.50 -5.30
N HIS A 389 -6.78 35.39 -5.40
CA HIS A 389 -8.13 35.02 -5.83
C HIS A 389 -8.24 34.55 -7.29
N LYS A 390 -7.23 34.85 -8.12
CA LYS A 390 -7.16 34.43 -9.52
C LYS A 390 -6.41 33.10 -9.70
N GLY A 391 -5.79 32.58 -8.63
CA GLY A 391 -5.02 31.35 -8.68
C GLY A 391 -3.68 31.48 -9.38
N ASP A 392 -3.06 32.66 -9.39
CA ASP A 392 -1.76 32.90 -10.02
C ASP A 392 -0.71 31.92 -9.47
N ASN A 393 -0.11 31.13 -10.35
CA ASN A 393 0.79 30.05 -9.96
C ASN A 393 2.23 30.31 -10.44
N GLU A 394 3.24 29.90 -9.67
CA GLU A 394 4.65 30.05 -10.09
C GLU A 394 5.06 29.02 -11.13
N PHE A 395 4.46 27.83 -11.09
CA PHE A 395 4.88 26.63 -11.82
C PHE A 395 3.94 26.26 -12.96
N ALA A 396 2.70 26.74 -12.96
CA ALA A 396 1.70 26.41 -13.96
C ALA A 396 1.01 27.65 -14.56
N GLU A 397 0.59 27.54 -15.81
CA GLU A 397 -0.44 28.37 -16.42
C GLU A 397 -1.81 27.88 -15.92
N MET A 398 -2.68 28.81 -15.56
CA MET A 398 -3.95 28.51 -14.90
C MET A 398 -5.11 29.16 -15.66
N GLU A 399 -6.20 28.43 -15.84
CA GLU A 399 -7.40 28.88 -16.54
C GLU A 399 -8.65 28.40 -15.79
N TYR A 400 -9.69 29.23 -15.73
CA TYR A 400 -10.99 28.74 -15.25
C TYR A 400 -11.74 28.08 -16.40
N MET A 401 -12.13 26.81 -16.20
CA MET A 401 -12.90 26.05 -17.17
C MET A 401 -14.21 25.56 -16.55
N ASN A 402 -15.23 25.37 -17.39
CA ASN A 402 -16.47 24.71 -16.98
C ASN A 402 -16.37 23.23 -17.33
N ILE A 403 -16.27 22.38 -16.31
CA ILE A 403 -16.02 20.95 -16.48
C ILE A 403 -17.08 20.09 -15.78
N THR A 404 -17.17 18.83 -16.20
CA THR A 404 -17.95 17.80 -15.51
C THR A 404 -17.25 16.44 -15.65
N VAL A 405 -17.62 15.48 -14.82
CA VAL A 405 -17.13 14.09 -14.92
C VAL A 405 -18.24 13.23 -15.50
N ILE A 406 -17.95 12.51 -16.58
CA ILE A 406 -18.90 11.57 -17.15
C ILE A 406 -18.92 10.30 -16.27
N THR A 407 -20.06 10.02 -15.64
CA THR A 407 -20.20 8.85 -14.74
C THR A 407 -20.94 7.68 -15.39
N SER A 408 -21.50 7.89 -16.58
CA SER A 408 -22.20 6.87 -17.37
C SER A 408 -22.32 7.33 -18.83
N ASN A 409 -22.52 6.40 -19.75
CA ASN A 409 -22.52 6.62 -21.20
C ASN A 409 -23.93 6.88 -21.75
N LYS A 410 -24.01 7.69 -22.80
CA LYS A 410 -25.26 7.95 -23.52
C LYS A 410 -25.69 6.74 -24.36
N PRO A 411 -27.00 6.57 -24.64
CA PRO A 411 -28.14 7.38 -24.18
C PRO A 411 -28.46 7.14 -22.70
N TYR A 412 -28.70 8.22 -21.96
CA TYR A 412 -29.10 8.14 -20.55
C TYR A 412 -30.51 7.57 -20.39
N GLY A 413 -30.77 6.88 -19.28
CA GLY A 413 -32.09 6.34 -18.95
C GLY A 413 -32.39 4.96 -19.55
N ILE A 414 -31.54 4.47 -20.46
CA ILE A 414 -31.67 3.11 -20.98
C ILE A 414 -30.94 2.17 -20.04
N SER A 415 -31.71 1.39 -19.27
CA SER A 415 -31.16 0.36 -18.41
C SER A 415 -30.91 -0.92 -19.20
N ASP A 416 -29.64 -1.27 -19.33
CA ASP A 416 -29.15 -2.56 -19.83
C ASP A 416 -28.67 -3.49 -18.69
N GLY A 417 -28.89 -3.08 -17.44
CA GLY A 417 -28.48 -3.80 -16.24
C GLY A 417 -27.04 -3.52 -15.79
N SER A 418 -26.27 -2.74 -16.57
CA SER A 418 -24.87 -2.43 -16.30
C SER A 418 -24.68 -1.61 -15.03
N ASN A 419 -25.64 -0.77 -14.65
CA ASN A 419 -25.49 0.29 -13.65
C ASN A 419 -26.17 -0.03 -12.30
N PRO A 420 -25.42 -0.46 -11.26
CA PRO A 420 -25.95 -0.83 -9.95
C PRO A 420 -26.64 0.29 -9.17
N LEU A 421 -26.46 1.56 -9.57
CA LEU A 421 -27.18 2.67 -8.94
C LEU A 421 -28.66 2.69 -9.34
N PHE A 422 -29.01 2.04 -10.46
CA PHE A 422 -30.36 2.04 -11.03
C PHE A 422 -30.94 0.63 -11.21
N ASN A 423 -30.10 -0.35 -11.56
CA ASN A 423 -30.53 -1.69 -11.98
C ASN A 423 -31.32 -2.42 -10.88
N GLY A 424 -32.51 -2.92 -11.22
CA GLY A 424 -33.37 -3.68 -10.30
C GLY A 424 -33.97 -2.86 -9.14
N LEU A 425 -33.81 -1.52 -9.14
CA LEU A 425 -34.25 -0.67 -8.02
C LEU A 425 -35.49 0.16 -8.37
N LYS A 426 -36.47 0.13 -7.47
CA LYS A 426 -37.65 1.01 -7.56
C LYS A 426 -37.25 2.48 -7.47
N VAL A 427 -36.41 2.80 -6.50
CA VAL A 427 -35.80 4.13 -6.28
C VAL A 427 -34.29 3.97 -6.47
N PRO A 428 -33.64 4.73 -7.38
CA PRO A 428 -32.20 4.66 -7.56
C PRO A 428 -31.45 4.98 -6.27
N LYS A 429 -30.26 4.39 -6.09
CA LYS A 429 -29.37 4.71 -4.95
C LYS A 429 -29.08 6.21 -4.94
N PHE A 430 -28.93 6.76 -3.73
CA PHE A 430 -28.65 8.18 -3.51
C PHE A 430 -29.72 9.13 -4.07
N ASN A 431 -30.93 8.64 -4.34
CA ASN A 431 -32.03 9.39 -4.95
C ASN A 431 -31.66 10.01 -6.31
N LEU A 432 -30.81 9.34 -7.09
CA LEU A 432 -30.44 9.80 -8.43
C LEU A 432 -31.64 9.83 -9.38
N GLU A 433 -31.62 10.77 -10.32
CA GLU A 433 -32.70 10.96 -11.29
C GLU A 433 -32.68 9.87 -12.38
N LYS A 434 -33.79 9.14 -12.53
CA LYS A 434 -33.97 8.18 -13.63
C LYS A 434 -34.05 8.94 -14.96
N GLY A 435 -33.26 8.52 -15.94
CA GLY A 435 -33.13 9.26 -17.21
C GLY A 435 -32.15 10.43 -17.15
N GLY A 436 -31.60 10.75 -15.97
CA GLY A 436 -30.56 11.77 -15.81
C GLY A 436 -29.17 11.29 -16.24
N VAL A 437 -28.18 12.17 -16.12
CA VAL A 437 -26.79 11.98 -16.63
C VAL A 437 -26.02 10.79 -16.03
N HIS A 438 -26.51 10.24 -14.91
CA HIS A 438 -25.92 9.08 -14.24
C HIS A 438 -26.59 7.75 -14.65
N SER A 439 -27.69 7.80 -15.41
CA SER A 439 -28.59 6.67 -15.67
C SER A 439 -28.26 5.89 -16.96
N GLY A 440 -27.06 6.06 -17.51
CA GLY A 440 -26.61 5.39 -18.73
C GLY A 440 -25.90 4.06 -18.48
N HIS A 441 -25.39 3.48 -19.57
CA HIS A 441 -24.49 2.33 -19.52
C HIS A 441 -23.22 2.69 -18.77
N ILE A 442 -22.75 1.82 -17.87
CA ILE A 442 -21.44 1.96 -17.26
C ILE A 442 -20.55 0.79 -17.68
N GLN A 443 -19.30 1.10 -17.94
CA GLN A 443 -18.35 0.11 -18.40
C GLN A 443 -18.21 -1.04 -17.38
N GLN A 444 -18.39 -2.29 -17.83
CA GLN A 444 -18.34 -3.49 -16.98
C GLN A 444 -16.92 -4.07 -16.79
N GLY A 445 -15.99 -3.75 -17.68
CA GLY A 445 -14.60 -4.22 -17.65
C GLY A 445 -13.82 -3.85 -18.92
N LEU A 446 -12.61 -4.40 -19.06
CA LEU A 446 -11.62 -4.07 -20.10
C LEU A 446 -12.05 -4.31 -21.55
N ARG A 447 -13.05 -5.16 -21.75
CA ARG A 447 -13.50 -5.61 -23.07
C ARG A 447 -15.02 -5.59 -23.13
N ASP A 448 -15.62 -4.60 -22.48
CA ASP A 448 -17.07 -4.42 -22.50
C ASP A 448 -17.56 -4.31 -23.95
N PRO A 449 -18.39 -5.24 -24.44
CA PRO A 449 -18.81 -5.26 -25.85
C PRO A 449 -19.55 -3.99 -26.32
N LEU A 450 -20.17 -3.23 -25.41
CA LEU A 450 -20.88 -1.99 -25.75
C LEU A 450 -19.92 -0.81 -25.91
N CYS A 451 -18.77 -0.88 -25.26
CA CYS A 451 -17.73 0.14 -25.29
C CYS A 451 -16.63 -0.17 -26.31
N PHE A 452 -16.38 -1.46 -26.56
CA PHE A 452 -15.24 -1.95 -27.33
C PHE A 452 -15.39 -1.62 -28.82
N VAL A 453 -14.29 -1.16 -29.41
CA VAL A 453 -14.17 -0.94 -30.86
C VAL A 453 -12.92 -1.64 -31.37
N GLU A 454 -13.12 -2.69 -32.17
CA GLU A 454 -12.03 -3.46 -32.75
C GLU A 454 -11.14 -2.56 -33.62
N ASN A 455 -9.83 -2.61 -33.39
CA ASN A 455 -8.82 -1.78 -34.07
C ASN A 455 -9.11 -0.27 -34.03
N GLY A 456 -9.91 0.18 -33.07
CA GLY A 456 -10.37 1.55 -32.98
C GLY A 456 -10.36 2.10 -31.57
N LYS A 457 -10.79 3.35 -31.50
CA LYS A 457 -10.95 4.10 -30.26
C LYS A 457 -12.25 3.67 -29.56
N GLY A 458 -12.16 3.34 -28.27
CA GLY A 458 -13.32 2.98 -27.47
C GLY A 458 -14.38 4.07 -27.40
N LYS A 459 -15.64 3.66 -27.18
CA LYS A 459 -16.81 4.57 -27.13
C LYS A 459 -17.16 5.04 -25.73
N CYS A 460 -16.78 4.28 -24.70
CA CYS A 460 -17.14 4.63 -23.34
C CYS A 460 -16.27 5.77 -22.82
N GLN A 461 -16.87 6.53 -21.90
CA GLN A 461 -16.35 7.79 -21.38
C GLN A 461 -16.45 7.84 -19.85
N ASP A 462 -16.68 6.71 -19.16
CA ASP A 462 -16.63 6.64 -17.70
C ASP A 462 -15.34 7.33 -17.20
N GLY A 463 -15.46 8.29 -16.29
CA GLY A 463 -14.33 9.04 -15.75
C GLY A 463 -13.73 10.10 -16.69
N TYR A 464 -14.31 10.36 -17.86
CA TYR A 464 -13.88 11.47 -18.71
C TYR A 464 -14.19 12.80 -18.01
N THR A 465 -13.16 13.62 -17.80
CA THR A 465 -13.31 14.98 -17.29
C THR A 465 -13.54 15.92 -18.47
N LYS A 466 -14.81 16.16 -18.79
CA LYS A 466 -15.22 16.83 -20.01
C LYS A 466 -15.45 18.32 -19.78
N GLU A 467 -14.93 19.15 -20.67
CA GLU A 467 -15.32 20.55 -20.76
C GLU A 467 -16.73 20.68 -21.36
N GLU A 468 -17.64 21.35 -20.66
CA GLU A 468 -19.02 21.55 -21.11
C GLU A 468 -19.61 22.86 -20.56
N GLY A 469 -20.34 23.60 -21.40
CA GLY A 469 -20.98 24.87 -21.02
C GLY A 469 -22.41 24.75 -20.49
N GLY A 470 -22.92 23.53 -20.29
CA GLY A 470 -24.29 23.27 -19.84
C GLY A 470 -24.49 23.47 -18.33
N PRO A 471 -25.75 23.45 -17.84
CA PRO A 471 -26.07 23.62 -16.43
C PRO A 471 -25.54 22.52 -15.50
N GLY A 472 -25.04 21.41 -16.06
CA GLY A 472 -24.44 20.29 -15.33
C GLY A 472 -22.92 20.33 -15.23
N SER A 473 -22.27 21.46 -15.49
CA SER A 473 -20.84 21.67 -15.29
C SER A 473 -20.56 22.64 -14.14
N VAL A 474 -19.35 22.56 -13.61
CA VAL A 474 -18.85 23.44 -12.56
C VAL A 474 -17.62 24.21 -13.02
N ARG A 475 -17.51 25.45 -12.56
CA ARG A 475 -16.37 26.30 -12.85
C ARG A 475 -15.21 25.94 -11.92
N VAL A 476 -14.14 25.41 -12.48
CA VAL A 476 -12.97 24.90 -11.76
C VAL A 476 -11.72 25.65 -12.24
N LEU A 477 -10.77 25.91 -11.34
CA LEU A 477 -9.46 26.42 -11.73
C LEU A 477 -8.60 25.25 -12.22
N VAL A 478 -8.16 25.28 -13.46
CA VAL A 478 -7.44 24.18 -14.12
C VAL A 478 -6.03 24.63 -14.46
N ALA A 479 -5.03 23.83 -14.08
CA ALA A 479 -3.67 23.99 -14.61
C ALA A 479 -3.66 23.48 -16.05
N THR A 480 -3.18 24.30 -16.99
CA THR A 480 -3.20 23.96 -18.43
C THR A 480 -1.83 23.57 -18.95
N LYS A 481 -0.76 24.04 -18.32
CA LYS A 481 0.61 23.83 -18.77
C LYS A 481 1.62 24.12 -17.65
N ALA A 482 2.69 23.34 -17.57
CA ALA A 482 3.84 23.63 -16.74
C ALA A 482 4.67 24.76 -17.35
N LYS A 483 5.00 25.77 -16.54
CA LYS A 483 5.77 26.93 -16.97
C LYS A 483 7.22 26.55 -17.30
N PRO A 484 7.79 27.12 -18.37
CA PRO A 484 9.20 26.96 -18.64
C PRO A 484 10.02 27.56 -17.51
N ASN A 485 11.24 27.05 -17.34
CA ASN A 485 12.20 27.65 -16.44
C ASN A 485 12.45 29.12 -16.83
N ARG A 486 12.49 30.01 -15.83
CA ARG A 486 12.78 31.44 -16.04
C ARG A 486 14.22 31.67 -16.51
N ASP A 487 15.15 30.81 -16.10
CA ASP A 487 16.52 30.81 -16.60
C ASP A 487 16.61 30.00 -17.90
N VAL A 488 16.68 30.71 -19.03
CA VAL A 488 16.80 30.12 -20.37
C VAL A 488 18.12 29.37 -20.56
N GLY A 489 19.14 29.64 -19.73
CA GLY A 489 20.44 28.95 -19.76
C GLY A 489 20.47 27.64 -18.95
N SER A 490 19.47 27.37 -18.13
CA SER A 490 19.40 26.16 -17.31
C SER A 490 19.13 24.91 -18.16
N SER A 491 19.78 23.79 -17.81
CA SER A 491 19.51 22.48 -18.43
C SER A 491 18.17 21.88 -18.01
N LEU A 492 17.60 22.35 -16.88
CA LEU A 492 16.25 22.00 -16.44
C LEU A 492 15.27 22.95 -17.11
N ASP A 493 14.32 22.43 -17.88
CA ASP A 493 13.46 23.22 -18.76
C ASP A 493 12.11 23.61 -18.13
N ARG A 494 11.84 23.19 -16.89
CA ARG A 494 10.65 23.57 -16.11
C ARG A 494 11.03 24.20 -14.80
N GLU A 495 10.32 25.27 -14.44
CA GLU A 495 10.54 26.00 -13.18
C GLU A 495 10.35 25.08 -11.96
N TYR A 496 9.36 24.18 -12.03
CA TYR A 496 9.08 23.24 -10.95
C TYR A 496 10.21 22.26 -10.66
N PHE A 497 10.99 21.85 -11.68
CA PHE A 497 12.12 20.94 -11.47
C PHE A 497 13.16 21.53 -10.52
N ILE A 498 13.50 22.81 -10.68
CA ILE A 498 14.41 23.49 -9.76
C ILE A 498 13.82 23.46 -8.36
N ARG A 499 12.55 23.88 -8.23
CA ARG A 499 11.90 23.96 -6.92
C ARG A 499 11.85 22.60 -6.21
N PHE A 500 11.52 21.53 -6.94
CA PHE A 500 11.44 20.19 -6.41
C PHE A 500 12.79 19.72 -5.86
N LEU A 501 13.85 19.83 -6.66
CA LEU A 501 15.21 19.47 -6.24
C LEU A 501 15.68 20.34 -5.07
N ASP A 502 15.41 21.64 -5.11
CA ASP A 502 15.77 22.57 -4.05
C ASP A 502 15.09 22.26 -2.71
N VAL A 503 13.83 21.83 -2.73
CA VAL A 503 13.10 21.46 -1.51
C VAL A 503 13.61 20.13 -0.96
N LEU A 504 13.80 19.11 -1.80
CA LEU A 504 14.26 17.81 -1.34
C LEU A 504 15.69 17.84 -0.79
N LYS A 505 16.61 18.59 -1.42
CA LYS A 505 18.02 18.68 -1.00
C LYS A 505 18.24 19.53 0.26
N GLN A 506 17.25 20.32 0.69
CA GLN A 506 17.42 21.20 1.87
C GLN A 506 17.72 20.39 3.14
N PRO A 507 18.70 20.74 3.98
CA PRO A 507 18.93 20.03 5.24
C PRO A 507 17.79 20.21 6.26
N ARG A 508 16.99 21.27 6.12
CA ARG A 508 15.86 21.55 7.01
C ARG A 508 14.77 20.50 6.79
N GLN A 509 14.19 20.02 7.89
CA GLN A 509 13.15 18.98 7.88
C GLN A 509 13.55 17.70 7.14
N ALA A 510 14.86 17.44 6.99
CA ALA A 510 15.35 16.19 6.44
C ALA A 510 14.98 14.99 7.32
N GLY A 511 14.94 13.81 6.70
CA GLY A 511 14.77 12.54 7.38
C GLY A 511 15.68 12.45 8.60
N ARG A 512 15.09 12.10 9.75
CA ARG A 512 15.82 11.99 11.04
C ARG A 512 16.44 10.62 11.23
N TYR A 513 16.14 9.69 10.33
CA TYR A 513 16.54 8.30 10.46
C TYR A 513 17.29 7.86 9.22
N ASN A 514 18.49 7.33 9.42
CA ASN A 514 19.24 6.61 8.41
C ASN A 514 19.61 5.24 8.95
N PHE A 515 19.06 4.21 8.31
CA PHE A 515 19.17 2.82 8.72
C PHE A 515 20.63 2.36 8.80
N THR A 516 21.42 2.63 7.78
CA THR A 516 22.84 2.22 7.74
C THR A 516 23.67 2.92 8.80
N THR A 517 23.37 4.18 9.16
CA THR A 517 24.11 4.88 10.23
C THR A 517 23.66 4.53 11.62
N GLN A 518 22.38 4.18 11.81
CA GLN A 518 21.85 3.79 13.12
C GLN A 518 22.36 2.42 13.56
N PHE A 519 22.75 1.60 12.60
CA PHE A 519 23.19 0.23 12.82
C PHE A 519 24.64 0.08 12.33
N PRO A 520 25.66 0.48 13.11
CA PRO A 520 27.06 0.50 12.68
C PRO A 520 27.61 -0.88 12.29
N TYR A 521 26.99 -1.94 12.79
CA TYR A 521 27.35 -3.34 12.51
C TYR A 521 26.37 -4.00 11.54
N TYR A 522 25.51 -3.22 10.87
CA TYR A 522 24.62 -3.72 9.83
C TYR A 522 25.41 -4.39 8.72
N LYS A 523 24.98 -5.60 8.36
CA LYS A 523 25.47 -6.36 7.22
C LYS A 523 24.31 -7.16 6.62
N GLU A 524 24.24 -7.17 5.30
CA GLU A 524 23.40 -8.12 4.58
C GLU A 524 24.04 -9.51 4.68
N VAL A 525 23.44 -10.38 5.47
CA VAL A 525 23.92 -11.74 5.74
C VAL A 525 22.86 -12.73 5.30
N THR A 526 23.27 -13.77 4.59
CA THR A 526 22.39 -14.91 4.27
C THR A 526 22.79 -16.13 5.10
N TYR A 527 21.79 -16.90 5.53
CA TYR A 527 21.96 -18.13 6.29
C TYR A 527 21.62 -19.34 5.42
N LYS A 528 22.67 -20.07 4.99
CA LYS A 528 22.53 -21.26 4.15
C LYS A 528 23.16 -22.47 4.86
N PRO A 529 22.40 -23.54 5.11
CA PRO A 529 22.91 -24.73 5.78
C PRO A 529 23.80 -25.57 4.86
N ASN A 530 24.76 -26.31 5.42
CA ASN A 530 25.55 -27.30 4.69
C ASN A 530 25.01 -28.73 4.94
N PHE A 531 24.56 -29.40 3.88
CA PHE A 531 24.03 -30.76 3.95
C PHE A 531 24.94 -31.86 3.38
N GLN A 532 26.20 -31.56 3.04
CA GLN A 532 27.10 -32.52 2.35
C GLN A 532 27.19 -33.90 3.01
N ASN A 533 27.12 -33.97 4.35
CA ASN A 533 27.22 -35.22 5.12
C ASN A 533 25.86 -35.76 5.62
N LYS A 534 24.74 -35.24 5.14
CA LYS A 534 23.40 -35.67 5.56
C LYS A 534 22.68 -36.38 4.40
N LYS A 535 22.06 -37.52 4.69
CA LYS A 535 21.12 -38.15 3.77
C LYS A 535 19.80 -37.38 3.79
N LEU A 536 19.53 -36.66 2.70
CA LEU A 536 18.31 -35.88 2.53
C LEU A 536 17.07 -36.78 2.38
N GLY A 537 15.94 -36.27 2.87
CA GLY A 537 14.65 -36.94 2.87
C GLY A 537 13.93 -36.86 1.54
N LYS A 538 12.60 -36.93 1.59
CA LYS A 538 11.74 -36.82 0.40
C LYS A 538 11.84 -35.39 -0.17
N PRO A 539 12.16 -35.18 -1.46
CA PRO A 539 12.14 -33.87 -2.08
C PRO A 539 10.71 -33.32 -2.14
N VAL A 540 10.49 -32.14 -1.57
CA VAL A 540 9.18 -31.50 -1.50
C VAL A 540 9.22 -30.10 -2.11
N VAL A 541 8.22 -29.77 -2.92
CA VAL A 541 7.89 -28.39 -3.30
C VAL A 541 6.61 -28.00 -2.58
N PHE A 542 6.61 -26.82 -1.94
CA PHE A 542 5.45 -26.30 -1.24
C PHE A 542 4.84 -25.14 -2.03
N ASP A 543 3.63 -25.33 -2.53
CA ASP A 543 2.83 -24.33 -3.26
C ASP A 543 1.80 -23.73 -2.28
N MET A 544 1.86 -22.41 -2.06
CA MET A 544 1.10 -21.73 -1.02
C MET A 544 0.57 -20.39 -1.50
N ASP A 545 -0.58 -19.95 -1.00
CA ASP A 545 -1.18 -18.64 -1.30
C ASP A 545 -0.93 -17.58 -0.22
N MET A 546 0.01 -17.88 0.68
CA MET A 546 0.53 -16.97 1.72
C MET A 546 -0.53 -16.54 2.73
N SER A 547 -1.47 -17.44 3.00
CA SER A 547 -2.41 -17.35 4.09
C SER A 547 -1.69 -17.49 5.46
N ALA A 548 -2.36 -17.10 6.54
CA ALA A 548 -1.87 -17.37 7.90
C ALA A 548 -1.59 -18.87 8.14
N GLY A 549 -2.42 -19.75 7.59
CA GLY A 549 -2.25 -21.20 7.72
C GLY A 549 -1.02 -21.73 6.97
N ASP A 550 -0.72 -21.16 5.81
CA ASP A 550 0.50 -21.49 5.06
C ASP A 550 1.77 -21.16 5.80
N PHE A 551 1.85 -19.97 6.41
CA PHE A 551 3.03 -19.61 7.19
C PHE A 551 3.22 -20.56 8.38
N LEU A 552 2.13 -21.00 9.01
CA LEU A 552 2.17 -22.00 10.07
C LEU A 552 2.57 -23.40 9.58
N ALA A 553 2.13 -23.78 8.38
CA ALA A 553 2.54 -25.00 7.71
C ALA A 553 4.03 -24.95 7.31
N LEU A 554 4.50 -23.80 6.81
CA LEU A 554 5.90 -23.57 6.46
C LEU A 554 6.81 -23.69 7.68
N PHE A 555 6.45 -23.08 8.82
CA PHE A 555 7.19 -23.29 10.07
C PHE A 555 7.31 -24.77 10.40
N TYR A 556 6.22 -25.54 10.32
CA TYR A 556 6.26 -26.97 10.58
C TYR A 556 7.20 -27.71 9.60
N LEU A 557 7.11 -27.44 8.29
CA LEU A 557 7.99 -28.05 7.28
C LEU A 557 9.48 -27.73 7.52
N LEU A 558 9.80 -26.50 7.93
CA LEU A 558 11.18 -26.08 8.23
C LEU A 558 11.70 -26.72 9.54
N LYS A 559 10.80 -27.06 10.47
CA LYS A 559 11.12 -27.79 11.72
C LYS A 559 11.26 -29.30 11.52
N VAL A 560 10.59 -29.87 10.52
CA VAL A 560 10.73 -31.28 10.18
C VAL A 560 12.20 -31.56 9.78
N PRO A 561 12.85 -32.60 10.34
CA PRO A 561 14.25 -32.89 10.02
C PRO A 561 14.47 -33.05 8.51
N VAL A 562 15.56 -32.49 7.98
CA VAL A 562 15.89 -32.55 6.53
C VAL A 562 16.04 -33.98 5.99
N GLN A 563 16.26 -34.96 6.87
CA GLN A 563 16.31 -36.39 6.55
C GLN A 563 14.91 -37.01 6.33
N VAL A 564 13.86 -36.29 6.75
CA VAL A 564 12.45 -36.64 6.56
C VAL A 564 11.89 -35.96 5.33
N ILE A 565 11.93 -34.63 5.31
CA ILE A 565 11.51 -33.77 4.20
C ILE A 565 12.67 -32.88 3.79
N ASP A 566 13.00 -32.90 2.51
CA ASP A 566 13.94 -32.00 1.87
C ASP A 566 13.15 -30.96 1.08
N LEU A 567 12.78 -29.86 1.75
CA LEU A 567 12.05 -28.76 1.14
C LEU A 567 12.95 -28.07 0.10
N LYS A 568 12.63 -28.29 -1.18
CA LYS A 568 13.42 -27.86 -2.34
C LYS A 568 13.08 -26.46 -2.81
N ALA A 569 11.82 -26.08 -2.74
CA ALA A 569 11.33 -24.79 -3.21
C ALA A 569 10.00 -24.44 -2.55
N ILE A 570 9.71 -23.15 -2.54
CA ILE A 570 8.38 -22.61 -2.28
C ILE A 570 7.89 -21.97 -3.57
N ILE A 571 6.64 -22.23 -3.92
CA ILE A 571 5.96 -21.60 -5.04
C ILE A 571 4.81 -20.79 -4.46
N VAL A 572 4.70 -19.53 -4.89
CA VAL A 572 3.68 -18.61 -4.42
C VAL A 572 2.54 -18.58 -5.42
N SER A 573 1.31 -18.75 -4.94
CA SER A 573 0.06 -18.65 -5.70
C SER A 573 -0.66 -17.34 -5.36
N PRO A 574 -0.43 -16.23 -6.11
CA PRO A 574 -1.03 -14.93 -5.80
C PRO A 574 -2.54 -14.84 -6.08
N THR A 575 -3.16 -15.92 -6.56
CA THR A 575 -4.60 -16.02 -6.83
C THR A 575 -5.42 -16.31 -5.56
N GLY A 576 -4.77 -16.47 -4.39
CA GLY A 576 -5.41 -16.80 -3.13
C GLY A 576 -5.52 -15.65 -2.12
N TRP A 577 -5.33 -15.95 -0.84
CA TRP A 577 -5.68 -15.10 0.31
C TRP A 577 -4.77 -13.90 0.58
N ALA A 578 -3.65 -13.76 -0.13
CA ALA A 578 -2.73 -12.65 0.01
C ALA A 578 -2.22 -12.15 -1.36
N ASN A 579 -1.82 -10.89 -1.42
CA ASN A 579 -1.23 -10.29 -2.61
C ASN A 579 0.20 -10.79 -2.84
N ALA A 580 0.67 -10.80 -4.09
CA ALA A 580 2.00 -11.28 -4.48
C ALA A 580 3.15 -10.61 -3.70
N ALA A 581 2.99 -9.35 -3.30
CA ALA A 581 4.00 -8.60 -2.55
C ALA A 581 4.26 -9.16 -1.13
N THR A 582 3.37 -10.02 -0.62
CA THR A 582 3.53 -10.77 0.62
C THR A 582 4.70 -11.77 0.56
N ILE A 583 5.25 -12.06 -0.61
CA ILE A 583 6.44 -12.93 -0.78
C ILE A 583 7.64 -12.50 0.09
N ASP A 584 7.73 -11.20 0.37
CA ASP A 584 8.70 -10.60 1.27
C ASP A 584 8.64 -11.20 2.70
N ILE A 585 7.47 -11.65 3.17
CA ILE A 585 7.29 -12.32 4.46
C ILE A 585 7.86 -13.74 4.42
N ILE A 586 7.76 -14.44 3.27
CA ILE A 586 8.38 -15.76 3.09
C ILE A 586 9.90 -15.62 3.24
N TYR A 587 10.50 -14.59 2.63
CA TYR A 587 11.93 -14.33 2.77
C TYR A 587 12.33 -14.07 4.22
N ASP A 588 11.53 -13.31 4.97
CA ASP A 588 11.78 -13.07 6.39
C ASP A 588 11.70 -14.36 7.23
N ILE A 589 10.73 -15.25 6.95
CA ILE A 589 10.61 -16.55 7.64
C ILE A 589 11.76 -17.50 7.28
N LEU A 590 12.13 -17.58 6.00
CA LEU A 590 13.28 -18.38 5.58
C LEU A 590 14.57 -17.88 6.23
N HIS A 591 14.75 -16.56 6.29
CA HIS A 591 15.88 -15.94 6.95
C HIS A 591 15.89 -16.22 8.46
N MET A 592 14.74 -16.07 9.13
CA MET A 592 14.52 -16.43 10.53
C MET A 592 14.95 -17.87 10.80
N MET A 593 14.54 -18.81 9.95
CA MET A 593 14.80 -20.25 10.10
C MET A 593 16.18 -20.70 9.56
N GLY A 594 16.99 -19.78 9.03
CA GLY A 594 18.31 -20.09 8.51
C GLY A 594 18.29 -20.90 7.21
N ARG A 595 17.31 -20.66 6.35
CA ARG A 595 17.02 -21.40 5.11
C ARG A 595 16.95 -20.48 3.89
N ASP A 596 17.87 -19.51 3.81
CA ASP A 596 18.02 -18.64 2.63
C ASP A 596 18.49 -19.40 1.38
N ASP A 597 18.77 -20.70 1.50
CA ASP A 597 19.06 -21.62 0.39
C ASP A 597 17.81 -21.98 -0.43
N ILE A 598 16.60 -21.85 0.13
CA ILE A 598 15.36 -22.26 -0.54
C ILE A 598 14.94 -21.20 -1.57
N PRO A 599 14.87 -21.54 -2.87
CA PRO A 599 14.31 -20.65 -3.89
C PRO A 599 12.80 -20.48 -3.69
N VAL A 600 12.31 -19.28 -3.95
CA VAL A 600 10.88 -18.94 -3.91
C VAL A 600 10.47 -18.46 -5.29
N GLY A 601 9.51 -19.13 -5.91
CA GLY A 601 9.04 -18.83 -7.27
C GLY A 601 7.70 -18.09 -7.24
N LEU A 602 7.61 -16.96 -7.95
CA LEU A 602 6.37 -16.21 -8.12
C LEU A 602 5.50 -16.84 -9.19
N GLY A 603 4.28 -17.22 -8.82
CA GLY A 603 3.27 -17.78 -9.70
C GLY A 603 2.51 -16.74 -10.52
N ASP A 604 1.53 -17.23 -11.29
CA ASP A 604 0.66 -16.36 -12.08
C ASP A 604 -0.27 -15.53 -11.17
N VAL A 605 -0.32 -14.22 -11.38
CA VAL A 605 -1.19 -13.30 -10.62
C VAL A 605 -2.68 -13.36 -11.01
N PHE A 606 -3.04 -14.20 -11.98
CA PHE A 606 -4.41 -14.40 -12.44
C PHE A 606 -4.73 -15.89 -12.49
N ALA A 607 -5.96 -16.24 -12.12
CA ALA A 607 -6.50 -17.57 -12.32
C ALA A 607 -6.52 -17.94 -13.82
N MET A 608 -6.52 -19.24 -14.13
CA MET A 608 -6.54 -19.73 -15.51
C MET A 608 -7.69 -19.10 -16.31
N ASN A 609 -7.40 -18.65 -17.53
CA ASN A 609 -8.31 -17.95 -18.43
C ASN A 609 -8.91 -16.62 -17.89
N GLN A 610 -8.27 -15.97 -16.91
CA GLN A 610 -8.68 -14.62 -16.47
C GLN A 610 -7.74 -13.51 -16.94
N ARG A 611 -6.61 -13.83 -17.56
CA ARG A 611 -5.75 -12.84 -18.23
C ARG A 611 -6.49 -12.22 -19.41
N ASP A 612 -6.32 -10.91 -19.60
CA ASP A 612 -6.79 -10.25 -20.80
C ASP A 612 -6.00 -10.74 -22.03
N PRO A 613 -6.67 -11.09 -23.14
CA PRO A 613 -5.99 -11.61 -24.32
C PRO A 613 -5.19 -10.56 -25.11
N ILE A 614 -5.46 -9.26 -24.91
CA ILE A 614 -4.78 -8.16 -25.61
C ILE A 614 -3.60 -7.64 -24.81
N PHE A 615 -3.77 -7.50 -23.48
CA PHE A 615 -2.75 -7.00 -22.55
C PHE A 615 -2.68 -7.89 -21.30
N GLY A 616 -1.90 -8.97 -21.36
CA GLY A 616 -1.89 -10.02 -20.32
C GLY A 616 -1.43 -9.61 -18.91
N ALA A 617 -0.97 -8.36 -18.71
CA ALA A 617 -0.66 -7.82 -17.39
C ALA A 617 -1.92 -7.36 -16.61
N VAL A 618 -3.07 -7.25 -17.30
CA VAL A 618 -4.38 -7.04 -16.70
C VAL A 618 -5.29 -8.26 -16.90
N GLY A 619 -6.42 -8.29 -16.20
CA GLY A 619 -7.33 -9.44 -16.23
C GLY A 619 -8.55 -9.28 -15.33
N GLY A 620 -9.42 -10.29 -15.37
CA GLY A 620 -10.63 -10.35 -14.55
C GLY A 620 -10.35 -10.72 -13.09
N CYS A 621 -11.35 -10.48 -12.24
CA CYS A 621 -11.36 -10.86 -10.83
C CYS A 621 -12.57 -11.71 -10.45
N LYS A 622 -13.08 -12.53 -11.38
CA LYS A 622 -14.39 -13.19 -11.24
C LYS A 622 -14.53 -14.00 -9.96
N TYR A 623 -13.48 -14.72 -9.55
CA TYR A 623 -13.50 -15.55 -8.34
C TYR A 623 -12.80 -14.87 -7.17
N VAL A 624 -11.68 -14.20 -7.42
CA VAL A 624 -10.89 -13.52 -6.38
C VAL A 624 -11.66 -12.38 -5.67
N LYS A 625 -12.66 -11.79 -6.34
CA LYS A 625 -13.62 -10.84 -5.74
C LYS A 625 -14.30 -11.36 -4.47
N ALA A 626 -14.32 -12.68 -4.26
CA ALA A 626 -14.90 -13.33 -3.09
C ALA A 626 -14.08 -13.09 -1.81
N ILE A 627 -12.81 -12.68 -1.91
CA ILE A 627 -11.99 -12.34 -0.74
C ILE A 627 -12.25 -10.87 -0.37
N PRO A 628 -12.61 -10.56 0.89
CA PRO A 628 -12.76 -9.18 1.32
C PRO A 628 -11.47 -8.36 1.14
N HIS A 629 -11.57 -7.11 0.70
CA HIS A 629 -10.40 -6.21 0.63
C HIS A 629 -9.95 -5.69 2.01
N GLY A 630 -10.90 -5.41 2.90
CA GLY A 630 -10.66 -4.94 4.26
C GLY A 630 -10.48 -6.08 5.26
N ASN A 631 -10.88 -5.81 6.50
CA ASN A 631 -10.72 -6.72 7.64
C ASN A 631 -11.33 -8.11 7.39
N GLY A 632 -10.59 -9.16 7.79
CA GLY A 632 -10.92 -10.56 7.54
C GLY A 632 -10.54 -11.05 6.14
N GLY A 633 -9.82 -10.25 5.35
CA GLY A 633 -9.33 -10.59 4.02
C GLY A 633 -7.94 -10.01 3.71
N TYR A 634 -7.75 -9.39 2.55
CA TYR A 634 -6.42 -9.05 2.01
C TYR A 634 -5.54 -8.22 2.94
N ILE A 635 -6.06 -7.12 3.51
CA ILE A 635 -5.26 -6.27 4.41
C ILE A 635 -4.69 -7.04 5.60
N ASP A 636 -5.45 -8.00 6.14
CA ASP A 636 -5.05 -8.80 7.29
C ASP A 636 -4.03 -9.86 6.89
N SER A 637 -4.23 -10.55 5.77
CA SER A 637 -3.28 -11.53 5.24
C SER A 637 -1.94 -10.88 4.87
N ASP A 638 -1.96 -9.77 4.13
CA ASP A 638 -0.77 -9.05 3.67
C ASP A 638 0.09 -8.51 4.82
N THR A 639 -0.53 -8.21 5.96
CA THR A 639 0.16 -7.72 7.16
C THR A 639 0.45 -8.82 8.18
N LEU A 640 0.01 -10.04 7.90
CA LEU A 640 -0.02 -11.17 8.81
C LEU A 640 -0.62 -10.76 10.17
N TYR A 641 -1.77 -10.07 10.10
CA TYR A 641 -2.51 -9.52 11.25
C TYR A 641 -1.65 -8.58 12.12
N GLY A 642 -0.78 -7.81 11.45
CA GLY A 642 0.17 -6.89 12.08
C GLY A 642 1.43 -7.54 12.66
N LEU A 643 1.59 -8.86 12.52
CA LEU A 643 2.75 -9.59 13.06
C LEU A 643 3.93 -9.66 12.10
N ALA A 644 3.74 -9.38 10.80
CA ALA A 644 4.82 -9.42 9.80
C ALA A 644 6.05 -8.58 10.23
N ARG A 645 5.81 -7.44 10.87
CA ARG A 645 6.86 -6.53 11.36
C ARG A 645 7.72 -7.10 12.51
N TYR A 646 7.33 -8.22 13.12
CA TYR A 646 8.14 -8.86 14.17
C TYR A 646 9.20 -9.82 13.61
N LEU A 647 9.03 -10.28 12.37
CA LEU A 647 9.98 -11.16 11.71
C LEU A 647 11.27 -10.41 11.39
N PRO A 648 12.44 -11.07 11.43
CA PRO A 648 13.70 -10.44 11.03
C PRO A 648 13.64 -10.07 9.54
N ARG A 649 14.32 -8.99 9.15
CA ARG A 649 14.39 -8.56 7.75
C ARG A 649 15.41 -9.40 7.00
N SER A 650 14.94 -10.11 5.99
CA SER A 650 15.84 -10.79 5.04
C SER A 650 16.58 -9.78 4.16
N PRO A 651 17.84 -10.05 3.76
CA PRO A 651 18.45 -9.33 2.64
C PRO A 651 17.78 -9.65 1.29
N ARG A 652 17.08 -10.80 1.20
CA ARG A 652 16.24 -11.13 0.04
C ARG A 652 14.97 -10.29 0.08
N ARG A 653 14.53 -9.85 -1.09
CA ARG A 653 13.35 -9.01 -1.27
C ARG A 653 12.78 -9.21 -2.65
N TYR A 654 11.51 -8.91 -2.83
CA TYR A 654 10.97 -8.73 -4.16
C TYR A 654 11.69 -7.57 -4.85
N THR A 655 12.27 -7.81 -6.03
CA THR A 655 12.64 -6.74 -6.96
C THR A 655 11.74 -6.87 -8.17
N GLY A 656 11.24 -5.75 -8.72
CA GLY A 656 10.33 -5.73 -9.88
C GLY A 656 10.99 -6.12 -11.20
N GLU A 657 12.08 -6.86 -11.11
CA GLU A 657 13.02 -7.10 -12.19
C GLU A 657 12.71 -8.47 -12.81
N ASN A 658 12.57 -8.50 -14.13
CA ASN A 658 12.74 -9.73 -14.89
C ASN A 658 14.13 -9.71 -15.55
N SER A 659 14.70 -10.86 -15.91
CA SER A 659 15.95 -10.85 -16.68
C SER A 659 15.67 -10.56 -18.15
N VAL A 660 16.65 -10.04 -18.91
CA VAL A 660 16.53 -9.90 -20.38
C VAL A 660 16.17 -11.22 -21.04
N LYS A 661 16.73 -12.33 -20.53
CA LYS A 661 16.44 -13.69 -20.99
C LYS A 661 14.94 -14.05 -20.90
N PHE A 662 14.20 -13.43 -19.98
CA PHE A 662 12.77 -13.67 -19.75
C PHE A 662 11.91 -12.42 -20.04
N GLY A 663 12.37 -11.57 -20.96
CA GLY A 663 11.55 -10.51 -21.56
C GLY A 663 11.68 -9.12 -20.95
N ALA A 664 12.61 -8.90 -20.00
CA ALA A 664 12.91 -7.54 -19.57
C ALA A 664 13.69 -6.77 -20.65
N PRO A 665 13.48 -5.45 -20.78
CA PRO A 665 14.20 -4.64 -21.76
C PRO A 665 15.70 -4.50 -21.44
N ARG A 666 16.09 -4.63 -20.16
CA ARG A 666 17.47 -4.55 -19.68
C ARG A 666 17.65 -5.32 -18.38
N ASP A 667 18.90 -5.68 -18.07
CA ASP A 667 19.27 -6.19 -16.76
C ASP A 667 19.52 -5.02 -15.79
N THR A 668 19.37 -5.29 -14.50
CA THR A 668 19.52 -4.31 -13.41
C THR A 668 20.88 -4.43 -12.72
N ASP A 669 21.15 -3.55 -11.75
CA ASP A 669 22.40 -3.53 -10.98
C ASP A 669 22.58 -4.79 -10.08
N HIS A 670 21.47 -5.47 -9.73
CA HIS A 670 21.45 -6.61 -8.79
C HIS A 670 20.65 -7.82 -9.29
N PRO A 671 21.04 -8.44 -10.43
CA PRO A 671 20.30 -9.56 -11.02
C PRO A 671 20.21 -10.78 -10.09
N GLU A 672 21.07 -10.89 -9.08
CA GLU A 672 21.04 -11.93 -8.04
C GLU A 672 19.88 -11.79 -7.05
N LEU A 673 19.29 -10.60 -6.91
CA LEU A 673 18.14 -10.32 -6.04
C LEU A 673 16.80 -10.44 -6.78
N ARG A 674 16.84 -10.71 -8.08
CA ARG A 674 15.66 -10.88 -8.94
C ARG A 674 14.67 -11.87 -8.34
N GLN A 675 13.38 -11.52 -8.38
CA GLN A 675 12.31 -12.45 -8.04
C GLN A 675 12.21 -13.56 -9.11
N PRO A 676 12.51 -14.83 -8.79
CA PRO A 676 12.37 -15.92 -9.75
C PRO A 676 10.88 -16.21 -10.02
N LEU A 677 10.57 -16.61 -11.24
CA LEU A 677 9.22 -17.10 -11.60
C LEU A 677 9.06 -18.56 -11.19
N ALA A 678 7.82 -18.99 -10.96
CA ALA A 678 7.50 -20.35 -10.52
C ALA A 678 8.12 -21.41 -11.46
N MET A 679 7.97 -21.25 -12.77
CA MET A 679 8.49 -22.20 -13.77
C MET A 679 10.03 -22.24 -13.79
N GLU A 680 10.71 -21.11 -13.58
CA GLU A 680 12.17 -21.06 -13.51
C GLU A 680 12.69 -21.84 -12.28
N VAL A 681 12.00 -21.71 -11.15
CA VAL A 681 12.31 -22.47 -9.93
C VAL A 681 12.09 -23.95 -10.14
N TRP A 682 11.00 -24.35 -10.80
CA TRP A 682 10.74 -25.75 -11.16
C TRP A 682 11.85 -26.34 -12.04
N GLU A 683 12.27 -25.63 -13.08
CA GLU A 683 13.35 -26.07 -13.96
C GLU A 683 14.68 -26.20 -13.20
N SER A 684 15.04 -25.19 -12.38
CA SER A 684 16.25 -25.18 -11.58
C SER A 684 16.30 -26.34 -10.57
N VAL A 685 15.19 -26.59 -9.86
CA VAL A 685 15.08 -27.72 -8.93
C VAL A 685 15.26 -29.06 -9.67
N LEU A 686 14.60 -29.24 -10.81
CA LEU A 686 14.71 -30.48 -11.58
C LEU A 686 16.11 -30.73 -12.15
N GLN A 687 16.83 -29.68 -12.55
CA GLN A 687 18.21 -29.75 -13.05
C GLN A 687 19.22 -30.10 -11.95
N THR A 688 19.01 -29.62 -10.72
CA THR A 688 19.91 -29.85 -9.59
C THR A 688 19.66 -31.17 -8.86
N MET A 689 18.49 -31.79 -9.08
CA MET A 689 18.16 -33.09 -8.51
C MET A 689 18.91 -34.24 -9.21
N LYS A 690 19.22 -35.30 -8.44
CA LYS A 690 19.83 -36.51 -8.99
C LYS A 690 18.94 -37.10 -10.10
N PRO A 691 19.52 -37.54 -11.24
CA PRO A 691 18.76 -38.18 -12.32
C PRO A 691 17.82 -39.28 -11.80
N GLY A 692 16.57 -39.28 -12.28
CA GLY A 692 15.54 -40.24 -11.87
C GLY A 692 14.86 -39.96 -10.52
N SER A 693 15.24 -38.89 -9.80
CA SER A 693 14.53 -38.49 -8.58
C SER A 693 13.21 -37.82 -8.90
N ASN A 694 12.16 -38.14 -8.14
CA ASN A 694 10.84 -37.52 -8.26
C ASN A 694 10.57 -36.54 -7.12
N ILE A 695 9.64 -35.62 -7.36
CA ILE A 695 9.23 -34.56 -6.43
C ILE A 695 7.84 -34.88 -5.86
N THR A 696 7.63 -34.60 -4.58
CA THR A 696 6.29 -34.51 -4.00
C THR A 696 5.88 -33.05 -3.88
N VAL A 697 4.63 -32.74 -4.20
CA VAL A 697 4.08 -31.39 -4.09
C VAL A 697 3.10 -31.35 -2.93
N LEU A 698 3.20 -30.33 -2.08
CA LEU A 698 2.12 -29.94 -1.16
C LEU A 698 1.56 -28.63 -1.68
N THR A 699 0.25 -28.56 -1.88
CA THR A 699 -0.43 -27.33 -2.31
C THR A 699 -1.50 -26.95 -1.30
N ASN A 700 -1.38 -25.75 -0.75
CA ASN A 700 -2.29 -25.18 0.23
C ASN A 700 -3.10 -23.99 -0.30
N GLY A 701 -2.82 -23.51 -1.51
CA GLY A 701 -3.58 -22.46 -2.17
C GLY A 701 -4.35 -22.95 -3.40
N PRO A 702 -4.92 -22.02 -4.20
CA PRO A 702 -5.51 -22.33 -5.49
C PRO A 702 -4.53 -23.04 -6.41
N LEU A 703 -5.04 -23.94 -7.25
CA LEU A 703 -4.21 -24.87 -8.03
C LEU A 703 -3.61 -24.26 -9.31
N THR A 704 -3.63 -22.93 -9.47
CA THR A 704 -3.21 -22.20 -10.67
C THR A 704 -1.80 -22.57 -11.13
N ASN A 705 -0.84 -22.49 -10.21
CA ASN A 705 0.56 -22.82 -10.52
C ASN A 705 0.74 -24.29 -10.87
N LEU A 706 0.15 -25.18 -10.07
CA LEU A 706 0.23 -26.61 -10.32
C LEU A 706 -0.41 -26.99 -11.66
N ALA A 707 -1.50 -26.37 -12.07
CA ALA A 707 -2.13 -26.61 -13.36
C ALA A 707 -1.20 -26.27 -14.54
N ASN A 708 -0.46 -25.17 -14.45
CA ASN A 708 0.58 -24.82 -15.42
C ASN A 708 1.68 -25.88 -15.46
N VAL A 709 2.13 -26.35 -14.29
CA VAL A 709 3.19 -27.35 -14.17
C VAL A 709 2.79 -28.71 -14.73
N VAL A 710 1.60 -29.24 -14.38
CA VAL A 710 1.14 -30.56 -14.85
C VAL A 710 0.86 -30.59 -16.35
N SER A 711 0.63 -29.41 -16.96
CA SER A 711 0.47 -29.25 -18.40
C SER A 711 1.78 -29.44 -19.17
N VAL A 712 2.94 -29.36 -18.50
CA VAL A 712 4.26 -29.59 -19.09
C VAL A 712 4.70 -31.04 -18.83
N LYS A 713 4.60 -31.91 -19.85
CA LYS A 713 4.88 -33.37 -19.73
C LYS A 713 6.21 -33.72 -19.07
N ASN A 714 7.30 -33.01 -19.40
CA ASN A 714 8.63 -33.27 -18.85
C ASN A 714 8.71 -32.99 -17.34
N ILE A 715 7.92 -32.04 -16.82
CA ILE A 715 7.88 -31.70 -15.39
C ILE A 715 6.87 -32.60 -14.69
N SER A 716 5.68 -32.77 -15.28
CA SER A 716 4.60 -33.62 -14.77
C SER A 716 5.05 -35.05 -14.51
N SER A 717 5.82 -35.65 -15.42
CA SER A 717 6.38 -37.02 -15.26
C SER A 717 7.38 -37.17 -14.10
N ARG A 718 7.91 -36.07 -13.57
CA ARG A 718 8.81 -36.04 -12.41
C ARG A 718 8.06 -35.82 -11.09
N ILE A 719 6.76 -35.60 -11.13
CA ILE A 719 5.91 -35.50 -9.94
C ILE A 719 5.49 -36.90 -9.50
N GLN A 720 5.91 -37.28 -8.30
CA GLN A 720 5.54 -38.57 -7.69
C GLN A 720 4.09 -38.57 -7.22
N GLU A 721 3.70 -37.52 -6.49
CA GLU A 721 2.40 -37.36 -5.84
C GLU A 721 2.19 -35.90 -5.45
N VAL A 722 0.93 -35.47 -5.43
CA VAL A 722 0.48 -34.16 -5.00
C VAL A 722 -0.44 -34.31 -3.80
N PHE A 723 -0.15 -33.59 -2.72
CA PHE A 723 -1.01 -33.41 -1.56
C PHE A 723 -1.78 -32.11 -1.75
N VAL A 724 -3.08 -32.21 -1.99
CA VAL A 724 -3.96 -31.06 -2.19
C VAL A 724 -4.71 -30.77 -0.90
N VAL A 725 -4.42 -29.64 -0.27
CA VAL A 725 -5.17 -29.14 0.90
C VAL A 725 -6.25 -28.20 0.41
N GLY A 726 -7.49 -28.66 0.51
CA GLY A 726 -8.66 -27.97 -0.02
C GLY A 726 -9.68 -28.95 -0.55
N GLY A 727 -10.70 -28.42 -1.22
CA GLY A 727 -11.81 -29.19 -1.73
C GLY A 727 -12.81 -29.62 -0.66
N HIS A 728 -14.07 -29.75 -1.08
CA HIS A 728 -15.15 -30.21 -0.23
C HIS A 728 -16.02 -31.23 -0.96
N ILE A 729 -16.19 -32.41 -0.37
CA ILE A 729 -17.06 -33.47 -0.88
C ILE A 729 -18.23 -33.56 0.09
N SER A 730 -19.34 -32.94 -0.30
CA SER A 730 -20.55 -32.89 0.53
C SER A 730 -21.14 -34.29 0.74
N SER A 731 -21.37 -34.63 1.99
CA SER A 731 -22.05 -35.89 2.39
C SER A 731 -23.58 -35.78 2.40
N ASN A 732 -24.12 -34.58 2.59
CA ASN A 732 -25.55 -34.27 2.61
C ASN A 732 -25.78 -32.75 2.45
N ALA A 733 -27.04 -32.32 2.36
CA ALA A 733 -27.40 -30.91 2.10
C ALA A 733 -26.92 -29.91 3.18
N GLU A 734 -26.74 -30.35 4.42
CA GLU A 734 -26.26 -29.51 5.53
C GLU A 734 -24.73 -29.41 5.58
N ASP A 735 -24.04 -30.32 4.90
CA ASP A 735 -22.58 -30.38 4.82
C ASP A 735 -22.05 -29.42 3.74
N LYS A 736 -21.96 -28.14 4.11
CA LYS A 736 -21.58 -27.01 3.25
C LYS A 736 -20.07 -26.77 3.20
N GLY A 737 -19.63 -26.17 2.11
CA GLY A 737 -18.27 -25.71 1.88
C GLY A 737 -17.89 -24.51 2.75
N ASN A 738 -16.79 -23.82 2.43
CA ASN A 738 -16.33 -22.64 3.18
C ASN A 738 -16.39 -21.33 2.37
N VAL A 739 -16.83 -21.33 1.10
CA VAL A 739 -17.01 -20.09 0.32
C VAL A 739 -18.18 -19.28 0.86
N PHE A 740 -17.91 -18.44 1.84
CA PHE A 740 -18.96 -17.74 2.59
C PHE A 740 -19.39 -16.40 1.99
N SER A 741 -18.54 -15.82 1.14
CA SER A 741 -18.73 -14.52 0.51
C SER A 741 -19.59 -14.57 -0.75
N VAL A 742 -19.86 -15.78 -1.25
CA VAL A 742 -20.67 -16.03 -2.43
C VAL A 742 -21.83 -16.96 -2.04
N PRO A 743 -22.94 -16.44 -1.49
CA PRO A 743 -24.01 -17.27 -0.92
C PRO A 743 -24.68 -18.24 -1.91
N SER A 744 -24.56 -17.98 -3.22
CA SER A 744 -25.04 -18.86 -4.28
C SER A 744 -24.19 -20.13 -4.44
N ASN A 745 -22.94 -20.14 -3.95
CA ASN A 745 -22.03 -21.30 -3.99
C ASN A 745 -21.85 -21.90 -2.60
N GLN A 746 -22.74 -22.82 -2.23
CA GLN A 746 -22.79 -23.36 -0.87
C GLN A 746 -21.88 -24.56 -0.63
N TYR A 747 -21.29 -25.14 -1.69
CA TYR A 747 -20.64 -26.46 -1.62
C TYR A 747 -19.18 -26.47 -2.08
N ALA A 748 -18.68 -25.38 -2.66
CA ALA A 748 -17.27 -25.27 -3.00
C ALA A 748 -16.41 -24.94 -1.77
N GLU A 749 -15.14 -25.29 -1.87
CA GLU A 749 -14.09 -24.84 -0.96
C GLU A 749 -13.29 -23.73 -1.67
N PHE A 750 -12.79 -22.74 -0.91
CA PHE A 750 -12.14 -21.54 -1.44
C PHE A 750 -11.02 -21.82 -2.44
N ASN A 751 -10.05 -22.70 -2.16
CA ASN A 751 -8.94 -22.97 -3.08
C ASN A 751 -9.44 -23.50 -4.43
N MET A 752 -10.48 -24.33 -4.41
CA MET A 752 -11.12 -24.82 -5.64
C MET A 752 -11.96 -23.74 -6.33
N PHE A 753 -12.58 -22.85 -5.57
CA PHE A 753 -13.43 -21.78 -6.10
C PHE A 753 -12.63 -20.64 -6.73
N LEU A 754 -11.46 -20.32 -6.17
CA LEU A 754 -10.60 -19.21 -6.62
C LEU A 754 -9.98 -19.47 -8.00
N ASP A 755 -9.70 -20.74 -8.32
CA ASP A 755 -9.37 -21.16 -9.69
C ASP A 755 -9.96 -22.54 -10.03
N PRO A 756 -11.26 -22.59 -10.39
CA PRO A 756 -11.97 -23.83 -10.69
C PRO A 756 -11.40 -24.57 -11.90
N LEU A 757 -10.92 -23.81 -12.89
CA LEU A 757 -10.37 -24.38 -14.11
C LEU A 757 -9.01 -25.04 -13.83
N ALA A 758 -8.15 -24.39 -13.08
CA ALA A 758 -6.89 -25.00 -12.64
C ALA A 758 -7.14 -26.25 -11.79
N ALA A 759 -8.09 -26.18 -10.85
CA ALA A 759 -8.47 -27.33 -10.07
C ALA A 759 -8.93 -28.50 -10.97
N LYS A 760 -9.84 -28.25 -11.90
CA LYS A 760 -10.26 -29.25 -12.88
C LYS A 760 -9.08 -29.84 -13.66
N THR A 761 -8.18 -29.00 -14.19
CA THR A 761 -6.99 -29.45 -14.93
C THR A 761 -6.10 -30.37 -14.09
N VAL A 762 -5.85 -30.03 -12.83
CA VAL A 762 -5.04 -30.88 -11.93
C VAL A 762 -5.76 -32.20 -11.62
N PHE A 763 -7.04 -32.15 -11.26
CA PHE A 763 -7.82 -33.35 -10.94
C PHE A 763 -8.10 -34.25 -12.15
N GLU A 764 -7.97 -33.77 -13.38
CA GLU A 764 -8.07 -34.58 -14.60
C GLU A 764 -6.69 -35.03 -15.15
N SER A 765 -5.58 -34.56 -14.58
CA SER A 765 -4.21 -34.92 -15.02
C SER A 765 -3.79 -36.35 -14.63
N GLU A 766 -2.60 -36.80 -15.05
CA GLU A 766 -2.06 -38.14 -14.73
C GLU A 766 -1.39 -38.24 -13.35
N VAL A 767 -1.15 -37.11 -12.66
CA VAL A 767 -0.41 -37.13 -11.38
C VAL A 767 -1.21 -37.83 -10.28
N LYS A 768 -0.53 -38.52 -9.35
CA LYS A 768 -1.19 -39.12 -8.19
C LYS A 768 -1.60 -38.03 -7.21
N ILE A 769 -2.86 -38.04 -6.77
CA ILE A 769 -3.41 -37.02 -5.87
C ILE A 769 -3.82 -37.67 -4.56
N THR A 770 -3.35 -37.08 -3.46
CA THR A 770 -3.89 -37.23 -2.12
C THR A 770 -4.62 -35.94 -1.73
N LEU A 771 -5.94 -36.02 -1.59
CA LEU A 771 -6.79 -34.91 -1.16
C LEU A 771 -6.90 -34.87 0.36
N ILE A 772 -6.74 -33.67 0.92
CA ILE A 772 -6.95 -33.36 2.34
C ILE A 772 -8.17 -32.43 2.38
N PRO A 773 -9.39 -33.01 2.42
CA PRO A 773 -10.62 -32.26 2.23
C PRO A 773 -10.96 -31.41 3.46
N LEU A 774 -11.79 -30.40 3.24
CA LEU A 774 -12.31 -29.49 4.27
C LEU A 774 -12.94 -30.22 5.46
N SER A 775 -13.62 -31.36 5.22
CA SER A 775 -14.23 -32.17 6.27
C SER A 775 -13.21 -32.69 7.29
N THR A 776 -12.02 -33.11 6.84
CA THR A 776 -10.95 -33.58 7.72
C THR A 776 -10.18 -32.43 8.32
N GLN A 777 -9.98 -31.34 7.57
CA GLN A 777 -9.38 -30.11 8.09
C GLN A 777 -10.16 -29.58 9.31
N ARG A 778 -11.50 -29.55 9.23
CA ARG A 778 -12.38 -29.12 10.34
C ARG A 778 -12.22 -29.95 11.62
N GLN A 779 -11.77 -31.21 11.53
CA GLN A 779 -11.52 -32.05 12.71
C GLN A 779 -10.36 -31.53 13.58
N VAL A 780 -9.48 -30.71 13.02
CA VAL A 780 -8.25 -30.24 13.67
C VAL A 780 -8.14 -28.71 13.74
N SER A 781 -9.28 -28.01 13.64
CA SER A 781 -9.37 -26.54 13.65
C SER A 781 -9.73 -25.94 15.01
N SER A 782 -9.22 -26.50 16.13
CA SER A 782 -9.48 -25.97 17.48
C SER A 782 -8.40 -25.00 17.96
N PHE A 783 -8.70 -23.69 17.91
CA PHE A 783 -7.84 -22.64 18.47
C PHE A 783 -7.50 -22.88 19.94
N ALA A 784 -8.49 -23.21 20.77
CA ALA A 784 -8.29 -23.43 22.20
C ALA A 784 -7.30 -24.58 22.48
N THR A 785 -7.42 -25.67 21.72
CA THR A 785 -6.56 -26.85 21.90
C THR A 785 -5.13 -26.57 21.47
N ILE A 786 -4.92 -25.99 20.28
CA ILE A 786 -3.56 -25.71 19.78
C ILE A 786 -2.85 -24.63 20.61
N ILE A 787 -3.55 -23.55 20.99
CA ILE A 787 -2.99 -22.48 21.82
C ILE A 787 -2.63 -23.03 23.20
N GLY A 788 -3.55 -23.75 23.86
CA GLY A 788 -3.31 -24.31 25.19
C GLY A 788 -2.10 -25.25 25.24
N ARG A 789 -1.89 -26.05 24.18
CA ARG A 789 -0.68 -26.89 24.06
C ARG A 789 0.59 -26.07 23.83
N LEU A 790 0.54 -25.03 22.99
CA LEU A 790 1.68 -24.12 22.78
C LEU A 790 2.12 -23.42 24.07
N GLU A 791 1.22 -23.17 25.02
CA GLU A 791 1.59 -22.56 26.31
C GLU A 791 2.51 -23.44 27.16
N GLY A 792 2.31 -24.76 27.12
CA GLY A 792 3.14 -25.74 27.81
C GLY A 792 4.41 -26.13 27.05
N THR A 793 4.65 -25.53 25.89
CA THR A 793 5.73 -25.92 24.99
C THR A 793 6.95 -25.03 25.18
N ARG A 794 8.14 -25.60 24.95
CA ARG A 794 9.38 -24.84 24.99
C ARG A 794 9.29 -23.63 24.06
N LYS A 795 9.65 -22.45 24.59
CA LYS A 795 9.57 -21.18 23.86
C LYS A 795 10.74 -21.03 22.88
N THR A 796 10.55 -21.51 21.66
CA THR A 796 11.35 -21.13 20.49
C THR A 796 10.73 -19.90 19.82
N SER A 797 11.48 -19.23 18.95
CA SER A 797 11.00 -18.00 18.28
C SER A 797 9.77 -18.29 17.39
N GLU A 798 9.78 -19.43 16.70
CA GLU A 798 8.66 -19.94 15.91
C GLU A 798 7.44 -20.29 16.78
N VAL A 799 7.61 -20.83 18.00
CA VAL A 799 6.50 -21.04 18.95
C VAL A 799 5.91 -19.71 19.39
N VAL A 800 6.74 -18.71 19.68
CA VAL A 800 6.29 -17.37 20.09
C VAL A 800 5.48 -16.71 18.96
N PHE A 801 6.00 -16.74 17.74
CA PHE A 801 5.31 -16.20 16.57
C PHE A 801 3.97 -16.91 16.33
N THR A 802 4.00 -18.25 16.26
CA THR A 802 2.79 -19.07 16.05
C THR A 802 1.76 -18.85 17.14
N LYS A 803 2.16 -18.81 18.42
CA LYS A 803 1.23 -18.53 19.52
C LYS A 803 0.62 -17.14 19.38
N SER A 804 1.40 -16.12 19.07
CA SER A 804 0.90 -14.75 18.88
C SER A 804 -0.08 -14.66 17.72
N LEU A 805 0.22 -15.29 16.57
CA LEU A 805 -0.67 -15.31 15.41
C LEU A 805 -1.99 -16.00 15.74
N LEU A 806 -1.94 -17.22 16.27
CA LEU A 806 -3.14 -17.99 16.62
C LEU A 806 -3.97 -17.32 17.72
N SER A 807 -3.32 -16.70 18.71
CA SER A 807 -4.02 -15.94 19.76
C SER A 807 -4.71 -14.70 19.20
N SER A 808 -4.06 -13.98 18.28
CA SER A 808 -4.66 -12.85 17.57
C SER A 808 -5.87 -13.28 16.76
N LEU A 809 -5.75 -14.33 15.94
CA LEU A 809 -6.85 -14.88 15.14
C LEU A 809 -8.03 -15.33 16.01
N ASN A 810 -7.76 -16.07 17.09
CA ASN A 810 -8.79 -16.52 18.01
C ASN A 810 -9.52 -15.34 18.69
N ARG A 811 -8.76 -14.33 19.15
CA ARG A 811 -9.34 -13.11 19.73
C ARG A 811 -10.21 -12.39 18.71
N LEU A 812 -9.74 -12.22 17.47
CA LEU A 812 -10.50 -11.55 16.42
C LEU A 812 -11.79 -12.29 16.09
N LYS A 813 -11.71 -13.62 15.92
CA LYS A 813 -12.87 -14.49 15.72
C LYS A 813 -13.93 -14.35 16.83
N GLN A 814 -13.50 -14.23 18.08
CA GLN A 814 -14.40 -14.08 19.23
C GLN A 814 -14.99 -12.67 19.37
N THR A 815 -14.28 -11.64 18.91
CA THR A 815 -14.63 -10.24 19.15
C THR A 815 -15.39 -9.60 18.00
N ASN A 816 -15.27 -10.14 16.77
CA ASN A 816 -15.91 -9.52 15.61
C ASN A 816 -16.31 -10.56 14.54
N ASN A 817 -17.56 -10.49 14.09
CA ASN A 817 -18.13 -11.40 13.10
C ASN A 817 -17.43 -11.38 11.74
N ARG A 818 -16.65 -10.35 11.38
CA ARG A 818 -15.85 -10.36 10.13
C ARG A 818 -14.75 -11.40 10.13
N TYR A 819 -14.37 -11.93 11.30
CA TYR A 819 -13.29 -12.90 11.48
C TYR A 819 -13.83 -14.29 11.87
N TYR A 820 -15.13 -14.54 11.68
CA TYR A 820 -15.72 -15.80 12.13
C TYR A 820 -15.13 -17.04 11.44
N HIS A 821 -14.60 -16.88 10.21
CA HIS A 821 -14.04 -17.92 9.35
C HIS A 821 -12.56 -18.24 9.60
N MET A 822 -11.89 -17.56 10.55
CA MET A 822 -10.44 -17.67 10.76
C MET A 822 -9.95 -19.09 11.11
N ASP A 823 -10.84 -19.99 11.52
CA ASP A 823 -10.51 -21.40 11.76
C ASP A 823 -10.20 -22.19 10.48
N THR A 824 -10.54 -21.66 9.30
CA THR A 824 -10.14 -22.26 8.02
C THR A 824 -8.61 -22.38 7.91
N PHE A 825 -7.87 -21.37 8.40
CA PHE A 825 -6.41 -21.34 8.33
C PHE A 825 -5.73 -22.39 9.22
N LEU A 826 -6.40 -22.88 10.27
CA LEU A 826 -5.86 -23.98 11.09
C LEU A 826 -5.82 -25.30 10.32
N GLY A 827 -6.77 -25.49 9.40
CA GLY A 827 -6.88 -26.69 8.57
C GLY A 827 -5.71 -26.87 7.60
N GLU A 828 -5.12 -25.77 7.16
CA GLU A 828 -4.03 -25.74 6.17
C GLU A 828 -2.73 -26.40 6.67
N ILE A 829 -2.54 -26.42 7.98
CA ILE A 829 -1.39 -27.05 8.64
C ILE A 829 -1.40 -28.58 8.44
N LEU A 830 -2.60 -29.18 8.31
CA LEU A 830 -2.78 -30.63 8.30
C LEU A 830 -2.00 -31.31 7.18
N GLY A 831 -1.90 -30.68 6.01
CA GLY A 831 -1.15 -31.27 4.89
C GLY A 831 0.33 -31.41 5.14
N ALA A 832 0.96 -30.42 5.78
CA ALA A 832 2.35 -30.52 6.18
C ALA A 832 2.57 -31.63 7.23
N VAL A 833 1.66 -31.78 8.19
CA VAL A 833 1.73 -32.81 9.24
C VAL A 833 1.56 -34.22 8.66
N VAL A 834 0.56 -34.43 7.81
CA VAL A 834 0.29 -35.71 7.14
C VAL A 834 1.44 -36.09 6.20
N LEU A 835 2.00 -35.14 5.45
CA LEU A 835 3.13 -35.37 4.55
C LEU A 835 4.39 -35.81 5.30
N ALA A 836 4.62 -35.26 6.50
CA ALA A 836 5.82 -35.51 7.30
C ALA A 836 5.72 -36.75 8.21
N ASP A 837 4.53 -37.30 8.45
CA ASP A 837 4.36 -38.40 9.40
C ASP A 837 5.07 -39.68 8.94
N ARG A 838 5.94 -40.19 9.82
CA ARG A 838 6.58 -41.52 9.71
C ARG A 838 6.26 -42.42 10.90
N SER A 839 5.60 -41.87 11.92
CA SER A 839 5.48 -42.46 13.25
C SER A 839 4.25 -43.35 13.43
N SER A 840 3.39 -43.41 12.40
CA SER A 840 2.05 -44.04 12.39
C SER A 840 1.12 -43.60 13.54
N SER A 841 1.53 -42.64 14.37
CA SER A 841 0.80 -42.15 15.54
C SER A 841 -0.37 -41.24 15.13
N LEU A 842 -0.26 -40.54 13.99
CA LEU A 842 -1.37 -39.78 13.40
C LEU A 842 -2.50 -40.71 12.90
N ASN A 843 -2.18 -41.98 12.62
CA ASN A 843 -3.07 -43.01 12.10
C ASN A 843 -4.03 -42.51 10.99
N PRO A 844 -3.49 -41.89 9.92
CA PRO A 844 -4.31 -41.30 8.88
C PRO A 844 -5.08 -42.38 8.12
N LYS A 845 -6.41 -42.25 8.07
CA LYS A 845 -7.28 -43.14 7.29
C LYS A 845 -7.55 -42.52 5.92
N PHE A 846 -7.46 -43.35 4.90
CA PHE A 846 -7.70 -42.94 3.53
C PHE A 846 -8.79 -43.77 2.89
N GLU A 847 -9.60 -43.12 2.08
CA GLU A 847 -10.54 -43.73 1.14
C GLU A 847 -10.12 -43.40 -0.30
N VAL A 848 -10.61 -44.15 -1.27
CA VAL A 848 -10.42 -43.82 -2.69
C VAL A 848 -11.78 -43.62 -3.31
N LYS A 849 -12.01 -42.47 -3.95
CA LYS A 849 -13.27 -42.16 -4.64
C LYS A 849 -13.02 -41.61 -6.04
N PRO A 850 -13.88 -41.90 -7.01
CA PRO A 850 -13.83 -41.29 -8.32
C PRO A 850 -14.45 -39.89 -8.25
N ILE A 851 -13.63 -38.84 -8.35
CA ILE A 851 -14.09 -37.46 -8.18
C ILE A 851 -13.79 -36.58 -9.40
N LYS A 852 -14.55 -35.49 -9.50
CA LYS A 852 -14.42 -34.46 -10.54
C LYS A 852 -14.68 -33.08 -9.96
N VAL A 853 -13.99 -32.06 -10.47
CA VAL A 853 -14.22 -30.65 -10.15
C VAL A 853 -15.11 -30.01 -11.21
N LEU A 854 -16.12 -29.25 -10.78
CA LEU A 854 -16.97 -28.45 -11.68
C LEU A 854 -16.32 -27.10 -11.98
N ALA A 855 -16.20 -26.79 -13.27
CA ALA A 855 -15.64 -25.53 -13.77
C ALA A 855 -16.31 -25.15 -15.10
N SER A 856 -17.62 -24.93 -15.05
CA SER A 856 -18.44 -24.60 -16.23
C SER A 856 -18.56 -23.09 -16.45
N GLY A 857 -17.95 -22.27 -15.59
CA GLY A 857 -18.07 -20.82 -15.61
C GLY A 857 -19.31 -20.32 -14.88
N ILE A 858 -20.00 -21.17 -14.12
CA ILE A 858 -21.19 -20.81 -13.35
C ILE A 858 -20.79 -20.65 -11.88
N GLU A 859 -20.79 -19.41 -11.39
CA GLU A 859 -20.27 -19.05 -10.07
C GLU A 859 -20.92 -19.84 -8.91
N SER A 860 -22.19 -20.24 -9.01
CA SER A 860 -22.90 -21.02 -7.98
C SER A 860 -22.45 -22.49 -7.87
N THR A 861 -21.75 -23.02 -8.87
CA THR A 861 -21.34 -24.43 -8.92
C THR A 861 -19.84 -24.63 -9.13
N ASP A 862 -19.16 -23.63 -9.67
CA ASP A 862 -17.73 -23.69 -9.94
C ASP A 862 -16.92 -23.98 -8.65
N GLY A 863 -15.88 -24.79 -8.75
CA GLY A 863 -15.05 -25.23 -7.63
C GLY A 863 -15.65 -26.37 -6.80
N LYS A 864 -16.90 -26.77 -7.05
CA LYS A 864 -17.51 -27.93 -6.36
C LYS A 864 -16.84 -29.23 -6.79
N ILE A 865 -16.52 -30.08 -5.81
CA ILE A 865 -16.09 -31.47 -6.06
C ILE A 865 -17.31 -32.38 -5.98
N VAL A 866 -17.46 -33.25 -6.97
CA VAL A 866 -18.53 -34.25 -7.05
C VAL A 866 -17.95 -35.64 -7.25
N VAL A 867 -18.62 -36.67 -6.73
CA VAL A 867 -18.30 -38.07 -7.01
C VAL A 867 -18.96 -38.43 -8.35
N ASP A 868 -18.16 -38.94 -9.30
CA ASP A 868 -18.60 -39.33 -10.64
C ASP A 868 -18.02 -40.71 -10.97
N GLU A 869 -18.81 -41.77 -10.79
CA GLU A 869 -18.39 -43.16 -11.02
C GLU A 869 -18.00 -43.46 -12.48
N LYS A 870 -18.43 -42.65 -13.45
CA LYS A 870 -18.16 -42.89 -14.88
C LYS A 870 -16.93 -42.16 -15.38
N HIS A 871 -16.77 -40.89 -14.99
CA HIS A 871 -15.73 -40.02 -15.54
C HIS A 871 -14.83 -39.40 -14.47
N GLY A 872 -15.05 -39.70 -13.19
CA GLY A 872 -14.24 -39.20 -12.09
C GLY A 872 -12.89 -39.90 -12.01
N LYS A 873 -11.86 -39.15 -11.65
CA LYS A 873 -10.52 -39.70 -11.37
C LYS A 873 -10.51 -40.33 -9.99
N LEU A 874 -9.94 -41.53 -9.88
CA LEU A 874 -9.68 -42.15 -8.57
C LEU A 874 -8.65 -41.31 -7.80
N VAL A 875 -9.11 -40.69 -6.71
CA VAL A 875 -8.28 -39.86 -5.83
C VAL A 875 -8.27 -40.47 -4.44
N ARG A 876 -7.09 -40.51 -3.83
CA ARG A 876 -6.91 -40.91 -2.42
C ARG A 876 -7.33 -39.74 -1.53
N ILE A 877 -8.27 -39.93 -0.63
CA ILE A 877 -8.86 -38.88 0.19
C ILE A 877 -8.59 -39.21 1.65
N LEU A 878 -8.02 -38.26 2.38
CA LEU A 878 -7.85 -38.36 3.83
C LEU A 878 -9.23 -38.20 4.50
N SER A 879 -9.74 -39.26 5.12
CA SER A 879 -11.07 -39.28 5.74
C SER A 879 -11.05 -39.01 7.24
N ASN A 880 -9.94 -39.34 7.93
CA ASN A 880 -9.82 -39.16 9.37
C ASN A 880 -8.35 -39.16 9.82
N VAL A 881 -8.06 -38.45 10.91
CA VAL A 881 -6.79 -38.48 11.65
C VAL A 881 -7.04 -38.61 13.15
N GLU A 882 -6.03 -39.00 13.93
CA GLU A 882 -6.10 -38.88 15.39
C GLU A 882 -5.78 -37.42 15.78
N GLU A 883 -6.79 -36.71 16.31
CA GLU A 883 -6.76 -35.27 16.62
C GLU A 883 -5.71 -34.91 17.70
N LYS A 884 -5.61 -35.67 18.79
CA LYS A 884 -4.65 -35.41 19.87
C LYS A 884 -3.21 -35.60 19.40
N ALA A 885 -2.97 -36.62 18.59
CA ALA A 885 -1.69 -36.91 17.96
C ALA A 885 -1.30 -35.78 17.01
N TYR A 886 -2.24 -35.30 16.18
CA TYR A 886 -2.01 -34.14 15.32
C TYR A 886 -1.49 -32.92 16.10
N TYR A 887 -2.22 -32.47 17.13
CA TYR A 887 -1.80 -31.27 17.86
C TYR A 887 -0.48 -31.49 18.61
N ASN A 888 -0.27 -32.69 19.18
CA ASN A 888 1.00 -33.03 19.83
C ASN A 888 2.16 -33.00 18.85
N MET A 889 2.01 -33.58 17.66
CA MET A 889 3.04 -33.62 16.64
C MET A 889 3.41 -32.20 16.20
N TYR A 890 2.41 -31.37 15.89
CA TYR A 890 2.66 -29.98 15.48
C TYR A 890 3.42 -29.21 16.56
N VAL A 891 2.87 -29.15 17.77
CA VAL A 891 3.39 -28.33 18.85
C VAL A 891 4.76 -28.83 19.34
N ASN A 892 4.94 -30.14 19.50
CA ASN A 892 6.25 -30.69 19.89
C ASN A 892 7.32 -30.41 18.85
N LYS A 893 6.96 -30.41 17.56
CA LYS A 893 7.91 -30.13 16.48
C LYS A 893 8.34 -28.66 16.47
N LEU A 894 7.43 -27.73 16.74
CA LEU A 894 7.77 -26.31 16.87
C LEU A 894 8.63 -26.03 18.12
N GLY A 895 8.39 -26.72 19.24
CA GLY A 895 9.18 -26.58 20.48
C GLY A 895 10.55 -27.27 20.47
N ASP A 896 10.83 -28.09 19.46
CA ASP A 896 12.13 -28.74 19.28
C ASP A 896 13.24 -27.69 19.12
N LEU A 897 14.42 -27.88 19.72
CA LEU A 897 15.54 -26.97 19.48
C LEU A 897 16.26 -27.25 18.16
N TYR A 898 16.14 -28.47 17.64
CA TYR A 898 16.75 -28.82 16.38
C TYR A 898 16.06 -28.05 15.24
N GLN A 899 16.85 -27.47 14.34
CA GLN A 899 16.35 -26.61 13.25
C GLN A 899 15.47 -25.44 13.74
N SER A 900 15.75 -24.86 14.92
CA SER A 900 15.09 -23.63 15.38
C SER A 900 15.69 -22.37 14.72
N ALA A 901 15.04 -21.22 14.93
CA ALA A 901 15.43 -19.95 14.33
C ALA A 901 16.91 -19.59 14.56
N LYS A 902 17.58 -19.10 13.51
CA LYS A 902 18.93 -18.52 13.56
C LYS A 902 18.93 -17.09 14.07
N VAL A 903 17.90 -16.32 13.72
CA VAL A 903 17.61 -14.98 14.25
C VAL A 903 16.13 -14.94 14.57
N GLY A 904 15.75 -14.69 15.82
CA GLY A 904 14.38 -14.91 16.29
C GLY A 904 13.39 -13.80 15.98
N SER A 905 13.84 -12.56 15.81
CA SER A 905 12.96 -11.41 15.56
C SER A 905 13.71 -10.20 15.00
N PHE A 906 12.97 -9.21 14.50
CA PHE A 906 13.54 -7.93 14.11
C PHE A 906 14.20 -7.20 15.28
N GLU A 907 13.66 -7.29 16.49
CA GLU A 907 14.26 -6.68 17.67
C GLU A 907 15.61 -7.31 18.02
N GLU A 908 15.72 -8.64 17.90
CA GLU A 908 16.99 -9.33 18.06
C GLU A 908 18.00 -8.90 17.00
N GLN A 909 17.55 -8.80 15.75
CA GLN A 909 18.36 -8.35 14.62
C GLN A 909 18.87 -6.92 14.82
N MET A 910 18.01 -5.99 15.25
CA MET A 910 18.40 -4.61 15.58
C MET A 910 19.44 -4.55 16.70
N ARG A 911 19.29 -5.37 17.76
CA ARG A 911 20.29 -5.44 18.84
C ARG A 911 21.65 -5.89 18.31
N ASN A 912 21.65 -6.90 17.44
CA ASN A 912 22.85 -7.44 16.81
C ASN A 912 23.53 -6.42 15.89
N TRP A 913 22.77 -5.59 15.17
CA TRP A 913 23.34 -4.56 14.31
C TRP A 913 23.79 -3.29 15.06
N SER A 914 23.33 -3.11 16.30
CA SER A 914 23.67 -1.95 17.12
C SER A 914 24.93 -2.14 17.98
N HIS A 915 25.35 -3.39 18.24
CA HIS A 915 26.48 -3.70 19.13
C HIS A 915 27.45 -4.69 18.47
N PRO A 916 28.77 -4.59 18.76
CA PRO A 916 29.72 -5.61 18.33
C PRO A 916 29.43 -6.94 19.05
N HIS A 917 29.40 -8.05 18.31
CA HIS A 917 29.23 -9.39 18.90
C HIS A 917 30.58 -10.01 19.24
N ASP A 918 30.77 -10.36 20.53
CA ASP A 918 31.98 -11.05 21.06
C ASP A 918 31.99 -12.58 20.82
N GLY A 919 30.98 -13.11 20.11
CA GLY A 919 30.87 -14.54 19.82
C GLY A 919 31.69 -14.97 18.60
N LYS A 920 32.59 -15.95 18.77
CA LYS A 920 33.24 -16.63 17.64
C LYS A 920 32.18 -17.08 16.63
N PRO A 921 32.30 -16.75 15.33
CA PRO A 921 31.35 -17.22 14.34
C PRO A 921 31.43 -18.76 14.31
N ASN A 922 30.29 -19.43 14.51
CA ASN A 922 30.18 -20.84 14.14
C ASN A 922 30.54 -20.94 12.65
N GLU A 923 31.47 -21.82 12.31
CA GLU A 923 32.00 -22.06 10.95
C GLU A 923 30.95 -22.68 10.00
N GLU A 924 29.79 -22.04 9.84
CA GLU A 924 28.88 -22.26 8.72
C GLU A 924 29.04 -21.05 7.78
N LYS A 925 29.39 -21.30 6.51
CA LYS A 925 29.78 -20.28 5.52
C LYS A 925 28.78 -19.12 5.46
N VAL A 926 29.13 -18.00 6.08
CA VAL A 926 28.51 -16.69 5.86
C VAL A 926 28.97 -16.21 4.48
N ALA A 927 28.08 -16.27 3.49
CA ALA A 927 28.33 -15.60 2.22
C ALA A 927 28.02 -14.10 2.40
N GLN A 928 29.04 -13.27 2.32
CA GLN A 928 28.87 -11.82 2.24
C GLN A 928 28.41 -11.47 0.83
N ILE A 929 27.31 -10.72 0.72
CA ILE A 929 26.98 -10.01 -0.52
C ILE A 929 27.90 -8.78 -0.51
N HIS A 930 28.95 -8.80 -1.34
CA HIS A 930 29.78 -7.62 -1.54
C HIS A 930 29.00 -6.68 -2.46
N GLY A 931 28.50 -5.59 -1.89
CA GLY A 931 27.90 -4.47 -2.62
C GLY A 931 28.94 -3.56 -3.25
#